data_AF-A0A7Y4REG1-F1
#
_entry.id   AF-A0A7Y4REG1-F1
#
_cell.length_a   1.000
_cell.length_b   1.000
_cell.length_c   1.000
_cell.angle_alpha   90.00
_cell.angle_beta   90.00
_cell.angle_gamma   90.00
#
_symmetry.space_group_name_H-M   'P 1'
#
loop_
_entity.id
_entity.type
_entity.pdbx_description
1 polymer ?
#
loop_
_entity_poly.entity_id
_entity_poly.type
_entity_poly.pdbx_seq_one_letter_code
_entity_poly.pdbx_strand_id
1 'polypeptide(L)'
;MAKKTEEQPTDFTEIGGSPVPGLTLRHVLRGHTGTITRIAWSPDGKYLASPSEDKTICIWNHDLGKHVVTLTGHISTVSCVAWSPDGCMLASGSLDNTIRIWDARTWQQITVLQGHSRFVLCLVWSPNGRVLISGSADSTICQWDTQNWKTLRILTTHKAPVWNLIWSPDGTHLASGADDHQVYIWDQGIQLHKSMSRENLDWIWSMTWMPDNQAIASTSESAIQIWNVESGRPTQKLEGHADPVKSIAVLSSGSLLASKARDGIRLWRTDTWETIAIIKEIMSDLGNEWSGPSIAFHPIEPILATLGGKDTIIRVWNIDDDFHIKNAQAVKSVRYTTAKLVLVGDSGVGKTGLGWRLAHGEFKEHASTHGQQFWSIPELGLKRKDGTDCEAVLWDLAGQPDYRLIHSLYLDDVDTALILFDPTNRQDPLSGVDFWINQLKRTDRDLCNTILVGARTDRGTPTLTDEELQAYCKKNGIYGGYISTSAKDGIGIEDLLETLKGQIPWDAMTATVTTVTFKRIKDYVLSLKEQTERKNVLVSPAELRKLLAETSEVWKFTDAEMMTAVGHLETHGYVKVLHGSNGQHTILLTPPVLVNLASSIVLEARRNQRGLGVLEEARLLRGEYAFPELKDLSEKEQKILLDAATVLFLEHNLCFRESFNEQTFLVFPSLINEKRPADETIQTEEGASYRVKGAVENVYASLVVLLGYTNTFVRTHQWQNQAQYEMDAGQVCGFQQSYTDGGIELVLYYGDGTPDYVRTMFGGLFERFLSRRELDISRYQSVKCKKCGASLARNVVMDQLNKKKDFSFCHECGEKVSLPSPEALTRLSHKEEIVLDEQQAIAQRRTAFESALVRVKGLLRDRGEDKKPTCFISYAWGAPEHQRWVMQLAKDLRNADIDILLDRWNVVPGSNLDRYIEQIMDTNFVIVVGTPSLLQKYKSTTTDPVVKAELEMVNMRLRQTNKYGHTILPILVDGDINASFPPQAQKLVYVDFKQINQYFVQPFDMIWRLFNLPFDHPMLEELRASMSS
;
A
#
# COMPACT_ATOMS: atom_id res chain seq x y z
N MET A 1 26.57 9.17 -42.32
CA MET A 1 27.10 9.99 -41.20
C MET A 1 26.83 11.45 -41.50
N ALA A 2 25.69 11.96 -41.07
CA ALA A 2 25.40 13.40 -41.10
C ALA A 2 25.01 13.78 -39.67
N LYS A 3 25.93 14.45 -38.97
CA LYS A 3 25.64 15.08 -37.69
C LYS A 3 24.61 16.17 -37.98
N LYS A 4 23.36 15.95 -37.57
CA LYS A 4 22.40 17.05 -37.36
C LYS A 4 23.02 17.92 -36.27
N THR A 5 23.44 19.11 -36.67
CA THR A 5 23.74 20.21 -35.77
C THR A 5 22.50 20.47 -34.90
N GLU A 6 22.59 20.12 -33.63
CA GLU A 6 21.72 20.71 -32.59
C GLU A 6 21.94 22.22 -32.65
N GLU A 7 20.87 22.96 -32.97
CA GLU A 7 20.84 24.41 -32.84
C GLU A 7 21.11 24.76 -31.37
N GLN A 8 22.25 25.39 -31.10
CA GLN A 8 22.55 25.97 -29.80
C GLN A 8 21.48 27.01 -29.45
N PRO A 9 20.90 27.00 -28.24
CA PRO A 9 19.97 28.04 -27.84
C PRO A 9 20.71 29.38 -27.76
N THR A 10 20.23 30.36 -28.53
CA THR A 10 20.77 31.72 -28.56
C THR A 10 20.59 32.38 -27.20
N ASP A 11 21.64 32.41 -26.39
CA ASP A 11 21.69 33.21 -25.17
C ASP A 11 21.67 34.68 -25.60
N PHE A 12 20.54 35.37 -25.43
CA PHE A 12 20.40 36.77 -25.83
C PHE A 12 21.35 37.63 -24.99
N THR A 13 22.43 38.11 -25.61
CA THR A 13 23.45 38.97 -24.99
C THR A 13 23.36 40.43 -25.41
N GLU A 14 22.50 40.78 -26.37
CA GLU A 14 22.42 42.14 -26.93
C GLU A 14 21.26 42.94 -26.32
N ILE A 15 21.61 44.09 -25.70
CA ILE A 15 20.64 45.08 -25.20
C ILE A 15 19.85 45.65 -26.39
N GLY A 16 18.53 45.77 -26.27
CA GLY A 16 17.64 46.30 -27.32
C GLY A 16 17.07 45.26 -28.29
N GLY A 17 17.54 44.01 -28.27
CA GLY A 17 16.94 42.90 -29.00
C GLY A 17 15.97 42.09 -28.13
N SER A 18 14.77 41.80 -28.63
CA SER A 18 13.84 40.85 -28.01
C SER A 18 13.23 39.94 -29.08
N PRO A 19 13.15 38.62 -28.83
CA PRO A 19 12.43 37.69 -29.70
C PRO A 19 10.91 37.83 -29.60
N VAL A 20 10.40 38.57 -28.59
CA VAL A 20 8.98 38.76 -28.34
C VAL A 20 8.59 40.21 -28.64
N PRO A 21 7.64 40.47 -29.56
CA PRO A 21 7.16 41.83 -29.86
C PRO A 21 6.66 42.54 -28.61
N GLY A 22 7.04 43.80 -28.38
CA GLY A 22 6.57 44.64 -27.26
C GLY A 22 7.21 44.39 -25.89
N LEU A 23 8.17 43.46 -25.81
CA LEU A 23 9.15 43.39 -24.74
C LEU A 23 10.47 43.92 -25.26
N THR A 24 11.15 44.80 -24.52
CA THR A 24 12.49 45.29 -24.88
C THR A 24 13.47 45.08 -23.72
N LEU A 25 14.59 44.40 -24.00
CA LEU A 25 15.62 44.17 -22.98
C LEU A 25 16.35 45.49 -22.69
N ARG A 26 16.13 46.04 -21.50
CA ARG A 26 16.68 47.34 -21.07
C ARG A 26 18.06 47.18 -20.43
N HIS A 27 18.21 46.24 -19.51
CA HIS A 27 19.47 46.01 -18.79
C HIS A 27 19.75 44.51 -18.60
N VAL A 28 21.03 44.16 -18.60
CA VAL A 28 21.54 42.85 -18.16
C VAL A 28 22.52 43.09 -17.03
N LEU A 29 22.12 42.71 -15.81
CA LEU A 29 22.90 42.93 -14.59
C LEU A 29 23.71 41.66 -14.28
N ARG A 30 25.04 41.82 -14.20
CA ARG A 30 26.00 40.73 -13.96
C ARG A 30 26.89 41.10 -12.78
N GLY A 31 27.05 40.18 -11.84
CA GLY A 31 27.94 40.41 -10.68
C GLY A 31 27.95 39.30 -9.64
N HIS A 32 26.92 38.45 -9.59
CA HIS A 32 26.91 37.29 -8.71
C HIS A 32 27.81 36.16 -9.25
N THR A 33 28.39 35.41 -8.32
CA THR A 33 29.24 34.24 -8.62
C THR A 33 28.51 32.91 -8.37
N GLY A 34 27.37 32.95 -7.71
CA GLY A 34 26.46 31.83 -7.50
C GLY A 34 25.05 32.13 -8.00
N THR A 35 24.16 31.14 -7.89
CA THR A 35 22.75 31.27 -8.29
C THR A 35 22.06 32.36 -7.48
N ILE A 36 21.26 33.21 -8.13
CA ILE A 36 20.43 34.22 -7.47
C ILE A 36 19.16 33.54 -6.99
N THR A 37 18.83 33.68 -5.71
CA THR A 37 17.71 32.97 -5.08
C THR A 37 16.39 33.72 -5.23
N ARG A 38 16.37 35.02 -4.93
CA ARG A 38 15.20 35.90 -5.04
C ARG A 38 15.59 37.25 -5.66
N ILE A 39 14.61 38.02 -6.10
CA ILE A 39 14.79 39.42 -6.49
C ILE A 39 13.67 40.25 -5.86
N ALA A 40 13.99 41.43 -5.31
CA ALA A 40 12.98 42.36 -4.80
C ALA A 40 13.31 43.82 -5.16
N TRP A 41 12.33 44.52 -5.71
CA TRP A 41 12.39 45.97 -5.94
C TRP A 41 12.17 46.74 -4.64
N SER A 42 12.85 47.88 -4.49
CA SER A 42 12.51 48.86 -3.46
C SER A 42 11.13 49.48 -3.74
N PRO A 43 10.37 49.94 -2.72
CA PRO A 43 9.03 50.50 -2.93
C PRO A 43 8.99 51.73 -3.84
N ASP A 44 10.09 52.51 -3.86
CA ASP A 44 10.28 53.65 -4.76
C ASP A 44 10.73 53.26 -6.18
N GLY A 45 10.98 51.97 -6.43
CA GLY A 45 11.43 51.44 -7.72
C GLY A 45 12.91 51.67 -8.04
N LYS A 46 13.62 52.47 -7.24
CA LYS A 46 14.97 52.94 -7.57
C LYS A 46 16.05 51.85 -7.50
N TYR A 47 15.87 50.88 -6.60
CA TYR A 47 16.85 49.84 -6.34
C TYR A 47 16.27 48.45 -6.51
N LEU A 48 17.10 47.54 -7.01
CA LEU A 48 16.82 46.11 -7.09
C LEU A 48 17.79 45.38 -6.18
N ALA A 49 17.27 44.55 -5.27
CA ALA A 49 18.08 43.70 -4.40
C ALA A 49 18.07 42.25 -4.92
N SER A 50 19.25 41.63 -4.97
CA SER A 50 19.43 40.25 -5.40
C SER A 50 20.28 39.44 -4.40
N PRO A 51 19.66 38.63 -3.53
CA PRO A 51 20.37 37.62 -2.72
C PRO A 51 20.86 36.43 -3.55
N SER A 52 21.96 35.81 -3.14
CA SER A 52 22.58 34.70 -3.87
C SER A 52 23.16 33.60 -2.98
N GLU A 53 23.37 32.42 -3.58
CA GLU A 53 24.17 31.32 -3.06
C GLU A 53 25.64 31.69 -2.81
N ASP A 54 26.14 32.77 -3.43
CA ASP A 54 27.47 33.30 -3.11
C ASP A 54 27.56 33.99 -1.73
N LYS A 55 26.48 33.92 -0.93
CA LYS A 55 26.35 34.44 0.43
C LYS A 55 26.30 35.96 0.51
N THR A 56 26.14 36.63 -0.63
CA THR A 56 26.06 38.08 -0.73
C THR A 56 24.70 38.54 -1.23
N ILE A 57 24.45 39.85 -1.08
CA ILE A 57 23.31 40.53 -1.68
C ILE A 57 23.86 41.65 -2.53
N CYS A 58 23.59 41.65 -3.84
CA CYS A 58 23.92 42.79 -4.68
C CYS A 58 22.73 43.75 -4.76
N ILE A 59 23.03 45.04 -4.71
CA ILE A 59 22.08 46.11 -4.95
C ILE A 59 22.40 46.77 -6.29
N TRP A 60 21.37 46.95 -7.09
CA TRP A 60 21.46 47.54 -8.42
C TRP A 60 20.62 48.80 -8.46
N ASN A 61 21.16 49.85 -9.06
CA ASN A 61 20.39 51.05 -9.38
C ASN A 61 19.66 50.80 -10.70
N HIS A 62 18.34 50.93 -10.68
CA HIS A 62 17.48 50.70 -11.83
C HIS A 62 17.79 51.63 -13.00
N ASP A 63 17.73 52.94 -12.74
CA ASP A 63 17.83 54.00 -13.75
C ASP A 63 19.15 53.92 -14.53
N LEU A 64 20.21 53.54 -13.83
CA LEU A 64 21.56 53.48 -14.37
C LEU A 64 21.94 52.09 -14.92
N GLY A 65 21.16 51.05 -14.59
CA GLY A 65 21.52 49.65 -14.89
C GLY A 65 22.86 49.23 -14.28
N LYS A 66 23.25 49.81 -13.13
CA LYS A 66 24.58 49.64 -12.53
C LYS A 66 24.52 49.01 -11.15
N HIS A 67 25.56 48.23 -10.83
CA HIS A 67 25.84 47.77 -9.48
C HIS A 67 26.13 48.98 -8.56
N VAL A 68 25.53 48.98 -7.37
CA VAL A 68 25.70 50.04 -6.36
C VAL A 68 26.59 49.55 -5.23
N VAL A 69 26.24 48.41 -4.64
CA VAL A 69 26.94 47.85 -3.49
C VAL A 69 26.69 46.35 -3.38
N THR A 70 27.64 45.63 -2.78
CA THR A 70 27.49 44.24 -2.36
C THR A 70 27.48 44.17 -0.84
N LEU A 71 26.38 43.72 -0.27
CA LEU A 71 26.23 43.50 1.17
C LEU A 71 26.81 42.13 1.51
N THR A 72 27.75 42.10 2.46
CA THR A 72 28.43 40.89 2.92
C THR A 72 28.24 40.73 4.42
N GLY A 73 28.09 39.49 4.87
CA GLY A 73 27.95 39.19 6.30
C GLY A 73 27.34 37.83 6.61
N HIS A 74 26.40 37.35 5.78
CA HIS A 74 25.85 36.01 5.90
C HIS A 74 26.93 34.94 5.68
N ILE A 75 26.82 33.82 6.40
CA ILE A 75 27.82 32.73 6.35
C ILE A 75 27.39 31.56 5.45
N SER A 76 26.13 31.58 4.99
CA SER A 76 25.52 30.62 4.08
C SER A 76 24.70 31.34 3.00
N THR A 77 24.08 30.59 2.08
CA THR A 77 23.22 31.10 1.01
C THR A 77 22.19 32.09 1.56
N VAL A 78 22.08 33.26 0.92
CA VAL A 78 21.00 34.20 1.21
C VAL A 78 19.79 33.77 0.39
N SER A 79 18.69 33.45 1.05
CA SER A 79 17.51 32.80 0.46
C SER A 79 16.41 33.79 0.07
N CYS A 80 16.30 34.91 0.79
CA CYS A 80 15.27 35.91 0.54
C CYS A 80 15.69 37.31 1.02
N VAL A 81 15.03 38.33 0.46
CA VAL A 81 15.16 39.73 0.86
C VAL A 81 13.79 40.41 0.85
N ALA A 82 13.61 41.41 1.70
CA ALA A 82 12.39 42.20 1.75
C ALA A 82 12.70 43.66 2.15
N TRP A 83 12.18 44.61 1.39
CA TRP A 83 12.31 46.03 1.66
C TRP A 83 11.26 46.51 2.66
N SER A 84 11.65 47.43 3.55
CA SER A 84 10.68 48.15 4.37
C SER A 84 9.78 49.04 3.49
N PRO A 85 8.51 49.29 3.85
CA PRO A 85 7.58 50.07 3.03
C PRO A 85 8.03 51.51 2.77
N ASP A 86 8.84 52.08 3.67
CA ASP A 86 9.44 53.41 3.52
C ASP A 86 10.75 53.41 2.71
N GLY A 87 11.20 52.24 2.24
CA GLY A 87 12.43 52.04 1.48
C GLY A 87 13.72 52.31 2.26
N CYS A 88 13.65 52.56 3.57
CA CYS A 88 14.80 52.95 4.39
C CYS A 88 15.60 51.76 4.93
N MET A 89 15.03 50.55 4.94
CA MET A 89 15.67 49.33 5.42
C MET A 89 15.49 48.18 4.44
N LEU A 90 16.46 47.28 4.44
CA LEU A 90 16.40 45.99 3.74
C LEU A 90 16.58 44.88 4.78
N ALA A 91 15.69 43.88 4.78
CA ALA A 91 15.85 42.66 5.54
C ALA A 91 16.33 41.53 4.63
N SER A 92 17.23 40.66 5.11
CA SER A 92 17.71 39.49 4.38
C SER A 92 17.68 38.25 5.25
N GLY A 93 17.18 37.14 4.70
CA GLY A 93 17.11 35.83 5.34
C GLY A 93 18.08 34.87 4.70
N SER A 94 18.62 33.93 5.48
CA SER A 94 19.65 33.00 5.00
C SER A 94 19.46 31.59 5.54
N LEU A 95 20.07 30.64 4.85
CA LEU A 95 20.28 29.26 5.32
C LEU A 95 21.27 29.18 6.50
N ASP A 96 21.82 30.31 6.97
CA ASP A 96 22.54 30.40 8.24
C ASP A 96 21.62 30.57 9.47
N ASN A 97 20.30 30.46 9.26
CA ASN A 97 19.23 30.60 10.25
C ASN A 97 19.07 32.02 10.81
N THR A 98 19.78 33.02 10.26
CA THR A 98 19.72 34.40 10.72
C THR A 98 18.97 35.30 9.75
N ILE A 99 18.43 36.39 10.30
CA ILE A 99 17.91 37.52 9.52
C ILE A 99 18.83 38.71 9.78
N ARG A 100 19.23 39.43 8.74
CA ARG A 100 20.02 40.66 8.87
C ARG A 100 19.22 41.85 8.39
N ILE A 101 19.36 42.96 9.10
CA ILE A 101 18.73 44.23 8.75
C ILE A 101 19.82 45.20 8.33
N TRP A 102 19.60 45.85 7.19
CA TRP A 102 20.52 46.77 6.54
C TRP A 102 19.86 48.14 6.41
N ASP A 103 20.62 49.19 6.65
CA ASP A 103 20.22 50.56 6.36
C ASP A 103 20.37 50.80 4.85
N ALA A 104 19.29 51.19 4.16
CA ALA A 104 19.31 51.35 2.70
C ALA A 104 20.01 52.64 2.22
N ARG A 105 20.33 53.58 3.12
CA ARG A 105 21.01 54.84 2.79
C ARG A 105 22.52 54.69 2.87
N THR A 106 22.98 53.98 3.89
CA THR A 106 24.40 53.77 4.21
C THR A 106 24.90 52.39 3.80
N TRP A 107 23.99 51.44 3.55
CA TRP A 107 24.27 50.04 3.24
C TRP A 107 25.02 49.30 4.35
N GLN A 108 24.95 49.83 5.58
CA GLN A 108 25.54 49.21 6.76
C GLN A 108 24.53 48.30 7.45
N GLN A 109 25.04 47.23 8.07
CA GLN A 109 24.21 46.35 8.87
C GLN A 109 23.79 47.05 10.17
N ILE A 110 22.48 47.09 10.42
CA ILE A 110 21.89 47.62 11.66
C ILE A 110 21.93 46.56 12.76
N THR A 111 21.42 45.36 12.47
CA THR A 111 21.31 44.28 13.47
C THR A 111 21.22 42.90 12.82
N VAL A 112 21.37 41.85 13.64
CA VAL A 112 21.15 40.44 13.30
C VAL A 112 20.10 39.87 14.23
N LEU A 113 19.05 39.29 13.67
CA LEU A 113 18.00 38.59 14.40
C LEU A 113 18.29 37.09 14.39
N GLN A 114 18.22 36.48 15.57
CA GLN A 114 18.34 35.05 15.78
C GLN A 114 17.09 34.56 16.51
N GLY A 115 16.51 33.46 16.03
CA GLY A 115 15.31 32.88 16.66
C GLY A 115 14.72 31.68 15.91
N HIS A 116 14.96 31.57 14.60
CA HIS A 116 14.64 30.35 13.86
C HIS A 116 15.66 29.24 14.15
N SER A 117 15.15 28.01 14.23
CA SER A 117 15.99 26.82 14.48
C SER A 117 16.52 26.20 13.18
N ARG A 118 15.94 26.57 12.05
CA ARG A 118 16.35 26.16 10.70
C ARG A 118 16.35 27.36 9.73
N PHE A 119 16.54 27.06 8.46
CA PHE A 119 16.70 28.03 7.37
C PHE A 119 15.55 29.04 7.31
N VAL A 120 15.88 30.31 7.16
CA VAL A 120 14.87 31.34 6.86
C VAL A 120 14.60 31.29 5.36
N LEU A 121 13.34 31.15 4.93
CA LEU A 121 12.99 30.93 3.52
C LEU A 121 12.28 32.14 2.90
N CYS A 122 11.49 32.88 3.69
CA CYS A 122 10.78 34.07 3.22
C CYS A 122 10.70 35.16 4.29
N LEU A 123 10.59 36.40 3.84
CA LEU A 123 10.49 37.60 4.66
C LEU A 123 9.48 38.56 4.06
N VAL A 124 8.70 39.21 4.91
CA VAL A 124 7.80 40.29 4.47
C VAL A 124 7.63 41.32 5.57
N TRP A 125 7.64 42.61 5.20
CA TRP A 125 7.34 43.70 6.11
C TRP A 125 5.83 43.94 6.17
N SER A 126 5.33 44.31 7.35
CA SER A 126 3.98 44.83 7.46
C SER A 126 3.86 46.14 6.67
N PRO A 127 2.71 46.42 6.03
CA PRO A 127 2.48 47.64 5.25
C PRO A 127 2.75 48.94 6.00
N ASN A 128 2.56 48.93 7.33
CA ASN A 128 2.85 50.06 8.21
C ASN A 128 4.32 50.15 8.69
N GLY A 129 5.18 49.20 8.31
CA GLY A 129 6.60 49.14 8.67
C GLY A 129 6.92 48.81 10.13
N ARG A 130 5.91 48.52 10.97
CA ARG A 130 6.10 48.27 12.40
C ARG A 130 6.56 46.86 12.73
N VAL A 131 6.37 45.94 11.80
CA VAL A 131 6.59 44.51 12.02
C VAL A 131 7.30 43.91 10.81
N LEU A 132 8.28 43.05 11.08
CA LEU A 132 8.84 42.13 10.10
C LEU A 132 8.32 40.72 10.39
N ILE A 133 7.94 39.97 9.36
CA ILE A 133 7.48 38.59 9.48
C ILE A 133 8.43 37.69 8.70
N SER A 134 8.82 36.57 9.30
CA SER A 134 9.69 35.58 8.70
C SER A 134 9.08 34.19 8.71
N GLY A 135 9.23 33.45 7.61
CA GLY A 135 8.85 32.05 7.48
C GLY A 135 10.09 31.17 7.30
N SER A 136 10.08 29.98 7.91
CA SER A 136 11.25 29.12 8.00
C SER A 136 10.96 27.66 7.68
N ALA A 137 12.03 26.92 7.36
CA ALA A 137 12.06 25.47 7.22
C ALA A 137 11.84 24.72 8.55
N ASP A 138 11.75 25.41 9.69
CA ASP A 138 11.32 24.84 10.97
C ASP A 138 9.78 24.81 11.15
N SER A 139 9.05 25.09 10.07
CA SER A 139 7.58 25.14 10.03
C SER A 139 6.98 26.26 10.89
N THR A 140 7.78 27.25 11.30
CA THR A 140 7.32 28.39 12.10
C THR A 140 7.28 29.70 11.32
N ILE A 141 6.35 30.56 11.73
CA ILE A 141 6.29 31.97 11.31
C ILE A 141 6.62 32.83 12.53
N CYS A 142 7.67 33.65 12.46
CA CYS A 142 8.05 34.57 13.53
C CYS A 142 7.70 36.00 13.17
N GLN A 143 7.23 36.74 14.18
CA GLN A 143 6.92 38.16 14.11
C GLN A 143 7.96 38.96 14.90
N TRP A 144 8.54 39.99 14.30
CA TRP A 144 9.60 40.81 14.87
C TRP A 144 9.14 42.26 14.98
N ASP A 145 9.34 42.88 16.14
CA ASP A 145 9.14 44.32 16.34
C ASP A 145 10.27 45.10 15.66
N THR A 146 9.95 46.10 14.83
CA THR A 146 10.97 46.87 14.11
C THR A 146 11.56 47.99 14.97
N GLN A 147 10.95 48.33 16.11
CA GLN A 147 11.51 49.31 17.05
C GLN A 147 12.65 48.72 17.89
N ASN A 148 12.46 47.50 18.39
CA ASN A 148 13.39 46.88 19.34
C ASN A 148 14.00 45.56 18.84
N TRP A 149 13.60 45.07 17.67
CA TRP A 149 14.11 43.85 17.04
C TRP A 149 13.94 42.58 17.89
N LYS A 150 12.91 42.55 18.74
CA LYS A 150 12.53 41.39 19.55
C LYS A 150 11.38 40.62 18.91
N THR A 151 11.36 39.31 19.14
CA THR A 151 10.27 38.44 18.71
C THR A 151 9.00 38.78 19.50
N LEU A 152 7.94 39.17 18.80
CA LEU A 152 6.61 39.42 19.36
C LEU A 152 5.82 38.13 19.49
N ARG A 153 5.88 37.27 18.46
CA ARG A 153 5.06 36.06 18.36
C ARG A 153 5.75 35.00 17.50
N ILE A 154 5.49 33.73 17.81
CA ILE A 154 5.88 32.57 17.02
C ILE A 154 4.60 31.77 16.75
N LEU A 155 4.32 31.47 15.49
CA LEU A 155 3.22 30.61 15.08
C LEU A 155 3.76 29.27 14.61
N THR A 156 3.09 28.19 14.99
CA THR A 156 3.43 26.80 14.64
C THR A 156 2.25 26.11 13.94
N THR A 157 1.51 26.85 13.12
CA THR A 157 0.30 26.34 12.47
C THR A 157 0.60 25.45 11.28
N HIS A 158 1.63 25.78 10.50
CA HIS A 158 2.07 24.94 9.40
C HIS A 158 2.75 23.68 9.93
N LYS A 159 2.53 22.56 9.25
CA LYS A 159 3.17 21.28 9.59
C LYS A 159 4.47 21.05 8.80
N ALA A 160 4.76 21.91 7.83
CA ALA A 160 5.86 21.79 6.90
C ALA A 160 6.54 23.15 6.64
N PRO A 161 7.70 23.20 5.94
CA PRO A 161 8.43 24.42 5.63
C PRO A 161 7.56 25.52 4.99
N VAL A 162 7.70 26.75 5.48
CA VAL A 162 6.97 27.92 4.97
C VAL A 162 7.79 28.61 3.87
N TRP A 163 7.34 28.50 2.62
CA TRP A 163 8.08 28.98 1.44
C TRP A 163 7.77 30.42 1.06
N ASN A 164 6.55 30.88 1.34
CA ASN A 164 6.10 32.18 0.86
C ASN A 164 5.19 32.90 1.87
N LEU A 165 5.41 34.20 1.99
CA LEU A 165 4.63 35.13 2.82
C LEU A 165 4.39 36.40 2.01
N ILE A 166 3.13 36.84 1.91
CA ILE A 166 2.80 38.05 1.15
C ILE A 166 1.59 38.76 1.75
N TRP A 167 1.69 40.09 1.92
CA TRP A 167 0.58 40.94 2.33
C TRP A 167 -0.34 41.24 1.16
N SER A 168 -1.63 41.37 1.45
CA SER A 168 -2.59 41.93 0.53
C SER A 168 -2.22 43.39 0.19
N PRO A 169 -2.46 43.84 -1.05
CA PRO A 169 -2.24 45.23 -1.47
C PRO A 169 -2.84 46.31 -0.56
N ASP A 170 -3.99 46.06 0.07
CA ASP A 170 -4.60 46.98 1.06
C ASP A 170 -3.96 46.89 2.46
N GLY A 171 -3.11 45.88 2.69
CA GLY A 171 -2.43 45.65 3.94
C GLY A 171 -3.29 45.10 5.07
N THR A 172 -4.48 44.59 4.78
CA THR A 172 -5.42 44.04 5.78
C THR A 172 -5.10 42.59 6.13
N HIS A 173 -4.66 41.80 5.16
CA HIS A 173 -4.46 40.37 5.28
C HIS A 173 -3.04 39.94 4.88
N LEU A 174 -2.54 38.90 5.53
CA LEU A 174 -1.29 38.22 5.17
C LEU A 174 -1.64 36.82 4.68
N ALA A 175 -1.05 36.38 3.57
CA ALA A 175 -1.12 35.00 3.11
C ALA A 175 0.19 34.26 3.42
N SER A 176 0.10 33.03 3.91
CA SER A 176 1.23 32.11 4.10
C SER A 176 1.01 30.80 3.38
N GLY A 177 2.05 30.33 2.68
CA GLY A 177 2.05 29.10 1.90
C GLY A 177 3.22 28.22 2.29
N ALA A 178 2.94 26.93 2.47
CA ALA A 178 3.91 25.94 2.91
C ALA A 178 3.73 24.60 2.16
N ASP A 179 4.64 23.67 2.41
CA ASP A 179 4.61 22.30 1.85
C ASP A 179 3.49 21.41 2.40
N ASP A 180 2.72 21.89 3.38
CA ASP A 180 1.57 21.16 3.92
C ASP A 180 0.32 21.26 3.04
N HIS A 181 0.47 21.82 1.83
CA HIS A 181 -0.58 21.97 0.83
C HIS A 181 -1.71 22.91 1.29
N GLN A 182 -1.42 23.80 2.24
CA GLN A 182 -2.36 24.74 2.81
C GLN A 182 -1.92 26.17 2.52
N VAL A 183 -2.88 27.03 2.18
CA VAL A 183 -2.70 28.48 2.20
C VAL A 183 -3.50 29.03 3.39
N TYR A 184 -2.82 29.67 4.33
CA TYR A 184 -3.48 30.36 5.43
C TYR A 184 -3.54 31.86 5.17
N ILE A 185 -4.70 32.45 5.45
CA ILE A 185 -4.92 33.89 5.46
C ILE A 185 -5.02 34.35 6.91
N TRP A 186 -4.28 35.39 7.23
CA TRP A 186 -4.14 35.98 8.54
C TRP A 186 -4.62 37.42 8.52
N ASP A 187 -5.25 37.87 9.60
CA ASP A 187 -5.53 39.29 9.79
C ASP A 187 -4.27 40.06 10.23
N GLN A 188 -4.33 41.40 10.30
CA GLN A 188 -3.19 42.24 10.74
C GLN A 188 -2.58 41.83 12.08
N GLY A 189 -3.39 41.30 13.01
CA GLY A 189 -2.93 40.76 14.30
C GLY A 189 -2.28 39.37 14.21
N ILE A 190 -2.10 38.86 13.00
CA ILE A 190 -1.68 37.49 12.69
C ILE A 190 -2.56 36.48 13.44
N GLN A 191 -3.88 36.73 13.40
CA GLN A 191 -4.89 35.77 13.80
C GLN A 191 -5.35 35.03 12.55
N LEU A 192 -5.55 33.72 12.66
CA LEU A 192 -6.00 32.92 11.53
C LEU A 192 -7.39 33.38 11.12
N HIS A 193 -7.48 33.99 9.95
CA HIS A 193 -8.74 34.45 9.37
C HIS A 193 -9.42 33.30 8.64
N LYS A 194 -8.65 32.61 7.79
CA LYS A 194 -9.17 31.52 6.95
C LYS A 194 -8.08 30.56 6.52
N SER A 195 -8.42 29.29 6.39
CA SER A 195 -7.60 28.28 5.72
C SER A 195 -8.19 27.95 4.36
N MET A 196 -7.35 27.98 3.33
CA MET A 196 -7.67 27.52 1.99
C MET A 196 -6.95 26.20 1.76
N SER A 197 -7.73 25.17 1.51
CA SER A 197 -7.26 23.84 1.20
C SER A 197 -8.10 23.23 0.11
N ARG A 198 -7.46 22.49 -0.78
CA ARG A 198 -8.12 21.49 -1.61
C ARG A 198 -7.48 20.14 -1.32
N GLU A 199 -8.23 19.06 -1.44
CA GLU A 199 -7.63 17.74 -1.59
C GLU A 199 -6.79 17.72 -2.86
N ASN A 200 -5.57 17.19 -2.77
CA ASN A 200 -4.60 17.12 -3.87
C ASN A 200 -4.08 18.48 -4.35
N LEU A 201 -3.72 19.38 -3.43
CA LEU A 201 -2.76 20.44 -3.77
C LEU A 201 -1.36 19.85 -3.78
N ASP A 202 -0.57 20.20 -4.79
CA ASP A 202 0.87 19.91 -4.80
C ASP A 202 1.63 20.98 -3.98
N TRP A 203 2.96 20.93 -3.95
CA TRP A 203 3.76 21.89 -3.19
C TRP A 203 3.56 23.34 -3.67
N ILE A 204 3.44 24.27 -2.71
CA ILE A 204 3.22 25.69 -2.98
C ILE A 204 4.54 26.45 -2.84
N TRP A 205 5.18 26.74 -3.98
CA TRP A 205 6.48 27.42 -4.05
C TRP A 205 6.39 28.96 -3.96
N SER A 206 5.35 29.54 -4.58
CA SER A 206 5.17 30.99 -4.67
C SER A 206 3.69 31.35 -4.70
N MET A 207 3.39 32.53 -4.17
CA MET A 207 2.04 33.11 -4.16
C MET A 207 2.09 34.60 -4.45
N THR A 208 1.01 35.15 -4.98
CA THR A 208 0.83 36.58 -5.13
C THR A 208 -0.64 36.97 -5.01
N TRP A 209 -0.91 38.12 -4.40
CA TRP A 209 -2.24 38.73 -4.41
C TRP A 209 -2.51 39.38 -5.76
N MET A 210 -3.76 39.35 -6.20
CA MET A 210 -4.25 40.24 -7.25
C MET A 210 -4.42 41.65 -6.65
N PRO A 211 -4.17 42.72 -7.44
CA PRO A 211 -4.34 44.10 -6.97
C PRO A 211 -5.75 44.46 -6.49
N ASP A 212 -6.76 43.67 -6.86
CA ASP A 212 -8.14 43.83 -6.43
C ASP A 212 -8.43 43.30 -5.00
N ASN A 213 -7.47 42.64 -4.35
CA ASN A 213 -7.60 41.92 -3.07
C ASN A 213 -8.66 40.81 -3.03
N GLN A 214 -9.32 40.50 -4.15
CA GLN A 214 -10.37 39.49 -4.20
C GLN A 214 -9.81 38.11 -4.51
N ALA A 215 -8.62 38.05 -5.13
CA ALA A 215 -8.01 36.80 -5.53
C ALA A 215 -6.53 36.66 -5.17
N ILE A 216 -6.10 35.41 -4.99
CA ILE A 216 -4.70 35.01 -4.78
C ILE A 216 -4.32 34.03 -5.89
N ALA A 217 -3.18 34.23 -6.53
CA ALA A 217 -2.56 33.24 -7.40
C ALA A 217 -1.51 32.43 -6.63
N SER A 218 -1.58 31.11 -6.70
CA SER A 218 -0.60 30.18 -6.12
C SER A 218 -0.04 29.25 -7.19
N THR A 219 1.25 28.89 -7.06
CA THR A 219 1.89 27.87 -7.91
C THR A 219 1.60 26.45 -7.43
N SER A 220 1.44 25.50 -8.35
CA SER A 220 1.54 24.04 -8.12
C SER A 220 2.56 23.40 -9.08
N GLU A 221 2.68 22.07 -9.08
CA GLU A 221 3.68 21.33 -9.87
C GLU A 221 3.58 21.49 -11.40
N SER A 222 2.43 21.87 -11.94
CA SER A 222 2.31 22.12 -13.39
C SER A 222 1.34 23.26 -13.74
N ALA A 223 0.70 23.86 -12.74
CA ALA A 223 -0.37 24.81 -12.94
C ALA A 223 -0.29 25.99 -11.97
N ILE A 224 -1.03 27.04 -12.29
CA ILE A 224 -1.26 28.19 -11.42
C ILE A 224 -2.72 28.13 -10.99
N GLN A 225 -2.99 28.14 -9.69
CA GLN A 225 -4.34 28.20 -9.17
C GLN A 225 -4.69 29.62 -8.75
N ILE A 226 -5.86 30.08 -9.17
CA ILE A 226 -6.44 31.36 -8.75
C ILE A 226 -7.53 31.06 -7.73
N TRP A 227 -7.38 31.61 -6.54
CA TRP A 227 -8.26 31.46 -5.39
C TRP A 227 -9.10 32.71 -5.23
N ASN A 228 -10.39 32.55 -4.96
CA ASN A 228 -11.19 33.66 -4.48
C ASN A 228 -11.12 33.71 -2.94
N VAL A 229 -10.79 34.88 -2.41
CA VAL A 229 -10.49 35.07 -0.99
C VAL A 229 -11.72 34.90 -0.10
N GLU A 230 -12.83 35.50 -0.52
CA GLU A 230 -14.11 35.48 0.22
C GLU A 230 -14.70 34.07 0.32
N SER A 231 -14.74 33.34 -0.79
CA SER A 231 -15.24 31.96 -0.83
C SER A 231 -14.23 30.94 -0.30
N GLY A 232 -12.92 31.18 -0.44
CA GLY A 232 -11.87 30.22 -0.11
C GLY A 232 -11.74 29.08 -1.12
N ARG A 233 -12.37 29.20 -2.30
CA ARG A 233 -12.39 28.17 -3.34
C ARG A 233 -11.54 28.59 -4.55
N PRO A 234 -10.93 27.63 -5.26
CA PRO A 234 -10.23 27.91 -6.50
C PRO A 234 -11.23 28.22 -7.62
N THR A 235 -11.10 29.39 -8.23
CA THR A 235 -11.94 29.82 -9.36
C THR A 235 -11.38 29.37 -10.69
N GLN A 236 -10.04 29.41 -10.85
CA GLN A 236 -9.38 29.07 -12.10
C GLN A 236 -8.10 28.27 -11.89
N LYS A 237 -7.80 27.38 -12.84
CA LYS A 237 -6.54 26.65 -12.95
C LYS A 237 -5.91 26.98 -14.30
N LEU A 238 -4.77 27.66 -14.30
CA LEU A 238 -4.04 28.02 -15.51
C LEU A 238 -3.00 26.95 -15.81
N GLU A 239 -3.13 26.36 -16.98
CA GLU A 239 -2.29 25.27 -17.43
C GLU A 239 -1.51 25.70 -18.67
N GLY A 240 -0.20 25.49 -18.63
CA GLY A 240 0.63 25.83 -19.78
C GLY A 240 2.07 25.42 -19.60
N HIS A 241 2.65 25.65 -18.42
CA HIS A 241 4.03 25.26 -18.14
C HIS A 241 4.19 23.73 -18.17
N ALA A 242 5.28 23.26 -18.77
CA ALA A 242 5.60 21.83 -18.79
C ALA A 242 6.35 21.36 -17.53
N ASP A 243 6.88 22.31 -16.75
CA ASP A 243 7.65 22.10 -15.53
C ASP A 243 7.02 22.84 -14.34
N PRO A 244 7.37 22.47 -13.09
CA PRO A 244 6.91 23.16 -11.89
C PRO A 244 7.17 24.66 -11.92
N VAL A 245 6.10 25.42 -11.71
CA VAL A 245 6.15 26.87 -11.62
C VAL A 245 6.75 27.24 -10.27
N LYS A 246 7.94 27.84 -10.29
CA LYS A 246 8.69 28.17 -9.07
C LYS A 246 8.42 29.58 -8.57
N SER A 247 8.04 30.50 -9.45
CA SER A 247 7.78 31.90 -9.10
C SER A 247 6.67 32.50 -9.94
N ILE A 248 5.88 33.36 -9.30
CA ILE A 248 4.83 34.16 -9.93
C ILE A 248 4.98 35.61 -9.45
N ALA A 249 4.67 36.57 -10.31
CA ALA A 249 4.51 37.98 -9.95
C ALA A 249 3.34 38.59 -10.73
N VAL A 250 2.72 39.63 -10.18
CA VAL A 250 1.64 40.39 -10.85
C VAL A 250 2.06 41.85 -11.00
N LEU A 251 1.73 42.44 -12.14
CA LEU A 251 1.97 43.84 -12.41
C LEU A 251 1.04 44.70 -11.54
N SER A 252 1.52 45.84 -11.03
CA SER A 252 0.77 46.70 -10.11
C SER A 252 -0.55 47.24 -10.68
N SER A 253 -0.63 47.43 -12.00
CA SER A 253 -1.88 47.75 -12.71
C SER A 253 -2.94 46.64 -12.65
N GLY A 254 -2.52 45.41 -12.31
CA GLY A 254 -3.35 44.21 -12.31
C GLY A 254 -3.63 43.65 -13.69
N SER A 255 -2.98 44.14 -14.75
CA SER A 255 -3.27 43.72 -16.14
C SER A 255 -2.50 42.47 -16.60
N LEU A 256 -1.35 42.18 -15.97
CA LEU A 256 -0.47 41.06 -16.32
C LEU A 256 -0.07 40.24 -15.09
N LEU A 257 0.00 38.92 -15.29
CA LEU A 257 0.65 37.98 -14.39
C LEU A 257 1.82 37.33 -15.13
N ALA A 258 2.98 37.26 -14.48
CA ALA A 258 4.15 36.57 -15.00
C ALA A 258 4.40 35.31 -14.16
N SER A 259 4.79 34.22 -14.82
CA SER A 259 5.16 32.96 -14.16
C SER A 259 6.43 32.40 -14.74
N LYS A 260 7.27 31.81 -13.89
CA LYS A 260 8.54 31.20 -14.27
C LYS A 260 8.61 29.74 -13.86
N ALA A 261 8.95 28.90 -14.84
CA ALA A 261 9.31 27.49 -14.66
C ALA A 261 10.59 27.18 -15.47
N ARG A 262 11.00 25.90 -15.52
CA ARG A 262 12.20 25.48 -16.27
C ARG A 262 12.02 25.61 -17.79
N ASP A 263 10.81 25.47 -18.30
CA ASP A 263 10.47 25.64 -19.71
C ASP A 263 10.54 27.10 -20.18
N GLY A 264 10.60 28.05 -19.24
CA GLY A 264 10.74 29.47 -19.49
C GLY A 264 9.78 30.33 -18.68
N ILE A 265 9.57 31.56 -19.14
CA ILE A 265 8.70 32.55 -18.50
C ILE A 265 7.48 32.79 -19.39
N ARG A 266 6.30 32.81 -18.79
CA ARG A 266 5.04 33.11 -19.47
C ARG A 266 4.40 34.36 -18.90
N LEU A 267 3.86 35.19 -19.79
CA LEU A 267 3.04 36.35 -19.42
C LEU A 267 1.59 36.05 -19.75
N TRP A 268 0.73 36.22 -18.75
CA TRP A 268 -0.70 35.97 -18.79
C TRP A 268 -1.45 37.29 -18.65
N ARG A 269 -2.51 37.45 -19.44
CA ARG A 269 -3.46 38.54 -19.23
C ARG A 269 -4.37 38.20 -18.05
N THR A 270 -4.68 39.12 -17.15
CA THR A 270 -5.50 38.80 -15.96
C THR A 270 -7.01 38.82 -16.22
N ASP A 271 -7.47 39.49 -17.28
CA ASP A 271 -8.88 39.53 -17.69
C ASP A 271 -9.32 38.21 -18.37
N THR A 272 -8.50 37.70 -19.30
CA THR A 272 -8.78 36.51 -20.10
C THR A 272 -7.95 35.30 -19.74
N TRP A 273 -6.83 35.47 -19.01
CA TRP A 273 -5.86 34.41 -18.72
C TRP A 273 -5.23 33.78 -19.96
N GLU A 274 -5.19 34.54 -21.06
CA GLU A 274 -4.47 34.16 -22.26
C GLU A 274 -2.96 34.39 -22.09
N THR A 275 -2.17 33.44 -22.59
CA THR A 275 -0.72 33.62 -22.68
C THR A 275 -0.41 34.60 -23.82
N ILE A 276 0.14 35.76 -23.47
CA ILE A 276 0.50 36.83 -24.41
C ILE A 276 1.91 36.60 -24.96
N ALA A 277 2.83 36.13 -24.11
CA ALA A 277 4.23 35.96 -24.45
C ALA A 277 4.87 34.78 -23.72
N ILE A 278 5.85 34.17 -24.39
CA ILE A 278 6.72 33.13 -23.84
C ILE A 278 8.17 33.59 -24.05
N ILE A 279 8.89 33.83 -22.96
CA ILE A 279 10.31 34.17 -22.96
C ILE A 279 11.07 32.89 -22.65
N LYS A 280 11.88 32.41 -23.60
CA LYS A 280 12.69 31.20 -23.41
C LYS A 280 13.93 31.54 -22.58
N GLU A 281 13.93 31.09 -21.33
CA GLU A 281 15.10 31.13 -20.44
C GLU A 281 15.25 29.78 -19.75
N ILE A 282 16.42 29.15 -19.92
CA ILE A 282 16.68 27.84 -19.35
C ILE A 282 17.27 28.02 -17.94
N MET A 283 16.67 27.36 -16.96
CA MET A 283 17.15 27.30 -15.59
C MET A 283 18.43 26.46 -15.46
N SER A 284 19.18 26.65 -14.37
CA SER A 284 20.35 25.79 -14.11
C SER A 284 19.96 24.44 -13.50
N ASP A 285 20.64 23.36 -13.92
CA ASP A 285 20.54 22.02 -13.28
C ASP A 285 21.29 21.96 -11.93
N LEU A 286 22.07 22.98 -11.59
CA LEU A 286 22.95 23.04 -10.41
C LEU A 286 22.28 23.67 -9.18
N GLY A 287 21.08 24.24 -9.33
CA GLY A 287 20.35 24.85 -8.22
C GLY A 287 19.91 23.78 -7.21
N ASN A 288 20.25 23.99 -5.94
CA ASN A 288 19.72 23.15 -4.86
C ASN A 288 18.18 23.21 -4.84
N GLU A 289 17.50 22.18 -4.32
CA GLU A 289 16.03 22.15 -4.19
C GLU A 289 15.43 23.40 -3.50
N TRP A 290 16.27 24.11 -2.72
CA TRP A 290 15.93 25.30 -1.93
C TRP A 290 16.10 26.62 -2.68
N SER A 291 16.74 26.65 -3.86
CA SER A 291 16.93 27.85 -4.69
C SER A 291 16.01 27.79 -5.92
N GLY A 292 14.84 28.41 -5.82
CA GLY A 292 13.91 28.56 -6.94
C GLY A 292 14.09 29.92 -7.62
N PRO A 293 14.13 30.02 -8.95
CA PRO A 293 14.34 31.29 -9.61
C PRO A 293 13.16 32.23 -9.43
N SER A 294 13.46 33.49 -9.15
CA SER A 294 12.48 34.54 -8.90
C SER A 294 12.25 35.43 -10.12
N ILE A 295 11.05 35.98 -10.18
CA ILE A 295 10.66 37.07 -11.08
C ILE A 295 10.02 38.18 -10.25
N ALA A 296 10.14 39.43 -10.67
CA ALA A 296 9.55 40.56 -9.96
C ALA A 296 9.19 41.70 -10.91
N PHE A 297 7.93 42.15 -10.84
CA PHE A 297 7.53 43.40 -11.48
C PHE A 297 8.00 44.60 -10.67
N HIS A 298 8.37 45.65 -11.38
CA HIS A 298 8.66 46.94 -10.79
C HIS A 298 7.35 47.53 -10.19
N PRO A 299 7.40 48.20 -9.03
CA PRO A 299 6.20 48.63 -8.31
C PRO A 299 5.38 49.70 -9.04
N ILE A 300 6.03 50.56 -9.83
CA ILE A 300 5.41 51.74 -10.46
C ILE A 300 5.36 51.59 -11.99
N GLU A 301 6.51 51.40 -12.64
CA GLU A 301 6.64 51.24 -14.09
C GLU A 301 6.34 49.82 -14.60
N PRO A 302 5.91 49.65 -15.88
CA PRO A 302 5.65 48.35 -16.50
C PRO A 302 6.95 47.62 -16.88
N ILE A 303 7.74 47.28 -15.88
CA ILE A 303 9.06 46.66 -16.01
C ILE A 303 9.07 45.30 -15.30
N LEU A 304 9.67 44.30 -15.95
CA LEU A 304 9.82 42.95 -15.41
C LEU A 304 11.29 42.60 -15.22
N ALA A 305 11.68 42.27 -14.00
CA ALA A 305 12.97 41.64 -13.69
C ALA A 305 12.83 40.11 -13.71
N THR A 306 13.77 39.46 -14.39
CA THR A 306 13.83 38.01 -14.58
C THR A 306 15.25 37.50 -14.36
N LEU A 307 15.38 36.23 -13.98
CA LEU A 307 16.68 35.57 -13.84
C LEU A 307 17.02 34.79 -15.11
N GLY A 308 18.19 35.07 -15.68
CA GLY A 308 18.69 34.40 -16.88
C GLY A 308 20.04 33.73 -16.64
N GLY A 309 20.60 33.10 -17.68
CA GLY A 309 21.98 32.59 -17.70
C GLY A 309 22.28 31.66 -16.51
N LYS A 310 21.51 30.57 -16.38
CA LYS A 310 21.58 29.65 -15.24
C LYS A 310 21.29 30.35 -13.90
N ASP A 311 20.38 31.33 -13.92
CA ASP A 311 19.94 32.12 -12.77
C ASP A 311 21.05 32.94 -12.07
N THR A 312 22.15 33.23 -12.77
CA THR A 312 23.28 34.06 -12.25
C THR A 312 23.23 35.52 -12.72
N ILE A 313 22.39 35.81 -13.73
CA ILE A 313 22.22 37.16 -14.29
C ILE A 313 20.78 37.62 -14.14
N ILE A 314 20.60 38.92 -14.00
CA ILE A 314 19.26 39.53 -13.97
C ILE A 314 19.04 40.24 -15.30
N ARG A 315 17.95 39.90 -15.98
CA ARG A 315 17.47 40.60 -17.18
C ARG A 315 16.28 41.48 -16.80
N VAL A 316 16.36 42.76 -17.15
CA VAL A 316 15.32 43.76 -16.91
C VAL A 316 14.67 44.12 -18.24
N TRP A 317 13.38 43.83 -18.34
CA TRP A 317 12.57 44.00 -19.55
C TRP A 317 11.62 45.18 -19.38
N ASN A 318 11.57 46.07 -20.36
CA ASN A 318 10.51 47.05 -20.49
C ASN A 318 9.33 46.45 -21.25
N ILE A 319 8.12 46.73 -20.78
CA ILE A 319 6.86 46.27 -21.38
C ILE A 319 6.18 47.50 -21.97
N ASP A 320 5.92 47.47 -23.28
CA ASP A 320 5.27 48.61 -23.95
C ASP A 320 3.80 48.74 -23.50
N ASP A 321 3.30 49.98 -23.31
CA ASP A 321 1.90 50.21 -22.89
C ASP A 321 0.87 49.68 -23.92
N ASP A 322 1.22 49.70 -25.21
CA ASP A 322 0.40 49.17 -26.31
C ASP A 322 0.48 47.62 -26.43
N PHE A 323 1.31 46.95 -25.63
CA PHE A 323 1.47 45.48 -25.59
C PHE A 323 0.14 44.77 -25.25
N HIS A 324 -0.76 45.46 -24.56
CA HIS A 324 -2.11 44.99 -24.27
C HIS A 324 -3.07 45.02 -25.46
N ILE A 325 -2.81 45.86 -26.48
CA ILE A 325 -3.82 46.27 -27.48
C ILE A 325 -3.40 45.89 -28.90
N LYS A 326 -2.10 45.83 -29.22
CA LYS A 326 -1.63 45.61 -30.61
C LYS A 326 -0.55 44.54 -30.72
N ASN A 327 -0.97 43.44 -31.36
CA ASN A 327 -0.20 42.34 -31.97
C ASN A 327 -0.20 41.03 -31.18
N ALA A 328 -0.92 40.02 -31.68
CA ALA A 328 -0.68 39.23 -32.91
C ALA A 328 0.26 38.04 -32.70
N GLN A 329 0.10 37.33 -31.59
CA GLN A 329 0.34 35.89 -31.51
C GLN A 329 -0.29 35.28 -30.24
N ALA A 330 -1.31 35.93 -29.65
CA ALA A 330 -2.02 35.37 -28.51
C ALA A 330 -2.58 33.99 -28.91
N VAL A 331 -2.01 32.94 -28.33
CA VAL A 331 -2.55 31.59 -28.49
C VAL A 331 -3.90 31.63 -27.80
N LYS A 332 -5.00 31.57 -28.57
CA LYS A 332 -6.36 31.62 -28.02
C LYS A 332 -6.46 30.60 -26.89
N SER A 333 -6.63 31.05 -25.66
CA SER A 333 -6.83 30.12 -24.56
C SER A 333 -8.22 29.50 -24.69
N VAL A 334 -8.34 28.22 -24.37
CA VAL A 334 -9.66 27.61 -24.23
C VAL A 334 -9.94 27.39 -22.76
N ARG A 335 -11.11 27.85 -22.33
CA ARG A 335 -11.59 27.66 -20.97
C ARG A 335 -12.56 26.49 -20.99
N TYR A 336 -12.28 25.46 -20.21
CA TYR A 336 -13.23 24.36 -20.03
C TYR A 336 -13.31 23.93 -18.57
N THR A 337 -14.40 23.27 -18.25
CA THR A 337 -14.63 22.65 -16.95
C THR A 337 -15.37 21.35 -17.19
N THR A 338 -15.01 20.32 -16.44
CA THR A 338 -15.60 19.00 -16.63
C THR A 338 -16.23 18.53 -15.33
N ALA A 339 -17.52 18.20 -15.39
CA ALA A 339 -18.23 17.59 -14.27
C ALA A 339 -18.09 16.06 -14.33
N LYS A 340 -17.69 15.45 -13.21
CA LYS A 340 -17.58 14.01 -13.05
C LYS A 340 -18.89 13.46 -12.51
N LEU A 341 -19.64 12.79 -13.37
CA LEU A 341 -20.87 12.07 -13.03
C LEU A 341 -20.55 10.59 -12.84
N VAL A 342 -21.01 9.98 -11.76
CA VAL A 342 -20.76 8.55 -11.51
C VAL A 342 -22.08 7.77 -11.51
N LEU A 343 -22.11 6.68 -12.27
CA LEU A 343 -23.23 5.75 -12.37
C LEU A 343 -22.89 4.45 -11.64
N VAL A 344 -23.54 4.23 -10.50
CA VAL A 344 -23.32 3.07 -9.61
C VAL A 344 -24.63 2.35 -9.32
N GLY A 345 -24.54 1.10 -8.87
CA GLY A 345 -25.72 0.26 -8.60
C GLY A 345 -25.42 -1.22 -8.78
N ASP A 346 -26.31 -2.09 -8.32
CA ASP A 346 -26.10 -3.53 -8.31
C ASP A 346 -25.95 -4.15 -9.72
N SER A 347 -25.43 -5.37 -9.78
CA SER A 347 -25.33 -6.11 -11.05
C SER A 347 -26.73 -6.33 -11.66
N GLY A 348 -26.85 -6.16 -12.98
CA GLY A 348 -28.10 -6.43 -13.71
C GLY A 348 -29.19 -5.35 -13.66
N VAL A 349 -29.00 -4.24 -12.93
CA VAL A 349 -30.01 -3.17 -12.82
C VAL A 349 -30.17 -2.30 -14.09
N GLY A 350 -29.36 -2.51 -15.14
CA GLY A 350 -29.48 -1.80 -16.42
C GLY A 350 -28.62 -0.53 -16.57
N LYS A 351 -27.57 -0.35 -15.75
CA LYS A 351 -26.66 0.81 -15.78
C LYS A 351 -26.14 1.16 -17.16
N THR A 352 -25.46 0.23 -17.84
CA THR A 352 -24.86 0.47 -19.16
C THR A 352 -25.88 0.92 -20.20
N GLY A 353 -27.08 0.33 -20.17
CA GLY A 353 -28.16 0.71 -21.08
C GLY A 353 -28.67 2.12 -20.82
N LEU A 354 -28.78 2.52 -19.54
CA LEU A 354 -29.14 3.90 -19.18
C LEU A 354 -28.03 4.88 -19.57
N GLY A 355 -26.77 4.56 -19.26
CA GLY A 355 -25.62 5.40 -19.57
C GLY A 355 -25.42 5.62 -21.07
N TRP A 356 -25.58 4.56 -21.88
CA TRP A 356 -25.54 4.66 -23.34
C TRP A 356 -26.63 5.61 -23.86
N ARG A 357 -27.86 5.49 -23.33
CA ARG A 357 -28.97 6.35 -23.75
C ARG A 357 -28.78 7.81 -23.34
N LEU A 358 -28.24 8.08 -22.15
CA LEU A 358 -27.90 9.44 -21.74
C LEU A 358 -26.85 10.09 -22.64
N ALA A 359 -25.92 9.29 -23.18
CA ALA A 359 -24.85 9.81 -24.04
C ALA A 359 -25.26 9.95 -25.51
N HIS A 360 -26.06 9.02 -26.05
CA HIS A 360 -26.35 8.92 -27.48
C HIS A 360 -27.82 9.16 -27.86
N GLY A 361 -28.71 9.34 -26.88
CA GLY A 361 -30.16 9.52 -27.09
C GLY A 361 -30.94 8.26 -27.45
N GLU A 362 -30.26 7.17 -27.85
CA GLU A 362 -30.87 5.92 -28.29
C GLU A 362 -30.63 4.76 -27.33
N PHE A 363 -31.49 3.74 -27.35
CA PHE A 363 -31.28 2.51 -26.59
C PHE A 363 -30.48 1.49 -27.40
N LYS A 364 -29.46 0.91 -26.77
CA LYS A 364 -28.72 -0.23 -27.29
C LYS A 364 -28.67 -1.34 -26.23
N GLU A 365 -28.85 -2.58 -26.66
CA GLU A 365 -28.71 -3.72 -25.77
C GLU A 365 -27.22 -3.97 -25.48
N HIS A 366 -26.87 -4.02 -24.20
CA HIS A 366 -25.53 -4.29 -23.73
C HIS A 366 -25.52 -5.55 -22.87
N ALA A 367 -24.52 -6.40 -23.07
CA ALA A 367 -24.20 -7.45 -22.10
C ALA A 367 -23.78 -6.81 -20.76
N SER A 368 -23.89 -7.55 -19.66
CA SER A 368 -23.45 -7.06 -18.35
C SER A 368 -21.99 -6.60 -18.43
N THR A 369 -21.73 -5.32 -18.15
CA THR A 369 -20.38 -4.77 -18.18
C THR A 369 -19.51 -5.46 -17.13
N HIS A 370 -18.36 -5.96 -17.57
CA HIS A 370 -17.22 -6.27 -16.72
C HIS A 370 -16.31 -5.03 -16.74
N GLY A 371 -16.22 -4.30 -15.62
CA GLY A 371 -15.35 -3.13 -15.50
C GLY A 371 -16.01 -1.75 -15.54
N GLN A 372 -15.36 -0.81 -16.23
CA GLN A 372 -15.71 0.61 -16.28
C GLN A 372 -15.86 1.14 -17.71
N GLN A 373 -16.82 2.03 -17.94
CA GLN A 373 -17.00 2.77 -19.19
C GLN A 373 -17.19 4.27 -18.92
N PHE A 374 -16.90 5.10 -19.93
CA PHE A 374 -17.06 6.54 -19.84
C PHE A 374 -17.78 7.07 -21.06
N TRP A 375 -18.67 8.04 -20.86
CA TRP A 375 -19.32 8.75 -21.96
C TRP A 375 -19.42 10.24 -21.67
N SER A 376 -19.23 11.05 -22.71
CA SER A 376 -19.62 12.45 -22.67
C SER A 376 -21.14 12.55 -22.80
N ILE A 377 -21.77 13.46 -22.05
CA ILE A 377 -23.19 13.79 -22.19
C ILE A 377 -23.30 15.21 -22.77
N PRO A 378 -23.43 15.36 -24.11
CA PRO A 378 -23.47 16.68 -24.76
C PRO A 378 -24.64 17.55 -24.28
N GLU A 379 -25.77 16.92 -23.93
CA GLU A 379 -27.00 17.60 -23.51
C GLU A 379 -26.89 18.33 -22.17
N LEU A 380 -25.93 17.94 -21.33
CA LEU A 380 -25.61 18.62 -20.07
C LEU A 380 -24.56 19.74 -20.27
N GLY A 381 -23.94 19.79 -21.44
CA GLY A 381 -22.95 20.81 -21.75
C GLY A 381 -23.59 22.20 -21.92
N LEU A 382 -22.92 23.22 -21.40
CA LEU A 382 -23.35 24.60 -21.54
C LEU A 382 -22.16 25.54 -21.62
N LYS A 383 -22.40 26.77 -22.08
CA LYS A 383 -21.39 27.83 -22.07
C LYS A 383 -21.72 28.84 -20.98
N ARG A 384 -20.81 29.00 -20.01
CA ARG A 384 -20.96 29.98 -18.93
C ARG A 384 -20.81 31.41 -19.48
N LYS A 385 -21.29 32.38 -18.70
CA LYS A 385 -21.20 33.82 -19.03
C LYS A 385 -19.76 34.32 -19.19
N ASP A 386 -18.81 33.67 -18.53
CA ASP A 386 -17.36 33.95 -18.60
C ASP A 386 -16.67 33.34 -19.83
N GLY A 387 -17.42 32.65 -20.70
CA GLY A 387 -16.93 31.99 -21.89
C GLY A 387 -16.40 30.57 -21.69
N THR A 388 -16.51 30.00 -20.47
CA THR A 388 -16.07 28.64 -20.15
C THR A 388 -17.01 27.58 -20.76
N ASP A 389 -16.45 26.65 -21.53
CA ASP A 389 -17.17 25.51 -22.10
C ASP A 389 -17.31 24.40 -21.03
N CYS A 390 -18.54 24.04 -20.67
CA CYS A 390 -18.84 23.03 -19.66
C CYS A 390 -19.19 21.69 -20.31
N GLU A 391 -18.56 20.62 -19.85
CA GLU A 391 -18.77 19.26 -20.34
C GLU A 391 -19.06 18.34 -19.15
N ALA A 392 -20.00 17.40 -19.31
CA ALA A 392 -20.26 16.39 -18.29
C ALA A 392 -19.81 15.02 -18.79
N VAL A 393 -19.06 14.30 -17.97
CA VAL A 393 -18.58 12.95 -18.28
C VAL A 393 -19.17 11.96 -17.28
N LEU A 394 -19.89 10.97 -17.80
CA LEU A 394 -20.51 9.89 -17.06
C LEU A 394 -19.59 8.69 -16.97
N TRP A 395 -19.34 8.24 -15.73
CA TRP A 395 -18.51 7.11 -15.36
C TRP A 395 -19.43 5.93 -14.99
N ASP A 396 -19.57 4.95 -15.88
CA ASP A 396 -20.29 3.70 -15.59
C ASP A 396 -19.40 2.69 -14.91
N LEU A 397 -19.74 2.40 -13.66
CA LEU A 397 -19.01 1.47 -12.81
C LEU A 397 -19.81 0.17 -12.68
N ALA A 398 -19.18 -0.97 -13.00
CA ALA A 398 -19.81 -2.28 -12.80
C ALA A 398 -20.23 -2.50 -11.33
N GLY A 399 -21.40 -3.14 -11.18
CA GLY A 399 -22.08 -3.37 -9.90
C GLY A 399 -21.75 -4.68 -9.20
N GLN A 400 -20.93 -5.53 -9.84
CA GLN A 400 -20.55 -6.83 -9.32
C GLN A 400 -19.73 -6.67 -8.03
N PRO A 401 -19.99 -7.45 -6.96
CA PRO A 401 -19.27 -7.33 -5.69
C PRO A 401 -17.75 -7.33 -5.83
N ASP A 402 -17.24 -8.14 -6.77
CA ASP A 402 -15.82 -8.29 -7.08
C ASP A 402 -15.16 -7.00 -7.58
N TYR A 403 -15.91 -6.10 -8.21
CA TYR A 403 -15.42 -4.85 -8.79
C TYR A 403 -15.56 -3.67 -7.83
N ARG A 404 -16.36 -3.79 -6.75
CA ARG A 404 -16.68 -2.69 -5.83
C ARG A 404 -15.42 -2.13 -5.14
N LEU A 405 -14.47 -3.00 -4.79
CA LEU A 405 -13.21 -2.61 -4.16
C LEU A 405 -12.38 -1.70 -5.08
N ILE A 406 -12.23 -2.07 -6.36
CA ILE A 406 -11.46 -1.30 -7.34
C ILE A 406 -12.21 -0.02 -7.73
N HIS A 407 -13.54 -0.08 -7.87
CA HIS A 407 -14.35 1.09 -8.22
C HIS A 407 -14.39 2.14 -7.11
N SER A 408 -14.17 1.76 -5.85
CA SER A 408 -14.04 2.72 -4.75
C SER A 408 -12.86 3.69 -4.93
N LEU A 409 -11.83 3.32 -5.70
CA LEU A 409 -10.69 4.18 -6.02
C LEU A 409 -11.03 5.36 -6.93
N TYR A 410 -12.18 5.30 -7.62
CA TYR A 410 -12.59 6.31 -8.59
C TYR A 410 -13.75 7.17 -8.09
N LEU A 411 -14.14 7.02 -6.82
CA LEU A 411 -15.19 7.82 -6.19
C LEU A 411 -14.69 9.13 -5.58
N ASP A 412 -13.41 9.44 -5.73
CA ASP A 412 -12.83 10.72 -5.33
C ASP A 412 -13.25 11.84 -6.31
N ASP A 413 -13.47 13.05 -5.77
CA ASP A 413 -13.89 14.25 -6.52
C ASP A 413 -15.14 14.07 -7.41
N VAL A 414 -16.13 13.31 -6.93
CA VAL A 414 -17.41 13.12 -7.64
C VAL A 414 -18.32 14.33 -7.43
N ASP A 415 -18.75 14.96 -8.52
CA ASP A 415 -19.66 16.11 -8.48
C ASP A 415 -21.10 15.68 -8.26
N THR A 416 -21.55 14.66 -9.01
CA THR A 416 -22.90 14.10 -8.89
C THR A 416 -22.90 12.58 -9.07
N ALA A 417 -23.59 11.86 -8.19
CA ALA A 417 -23.74 10.41 -8.24
C ALA A 417 -25.17 9.99 -8.61
N LEU A 418 -25.27 9.01 -9.50
CA LEU A 418 -26.51 8.32 -9.89
C LEU A 418 -26.47 6.91 -9.30
N ILE A 419 -27.30 6.64 -8.29
CA ILE A 419 -27.40 5.32 -7.67
C ILE A 419 -28.62 4.59 -8.25
N LEU A 420 -28.35 3.56 -9.04
CA LEU A 420 -29.37 2.74 -9.69
C LEU A 420 -29.74 1.52 -8.86
N PHE A 421 -31.04 1.28 -8.75
CA PHE A 421 -31.59 0.06 -8.17
C PHE A 421 -32.77 -0.45 -9.01
N ASP A 422 -33.09 -1.73 -8.87
CA ASP A 422 -34.26 -2.32 -9.52
C ASP A 422 -35.44 -2.27 -8.54
N PRO A 423 -36.46 -1.41 -8.78
CA PRO A 423 -37.60 -1.26 -7.87
C PRO A 423 -38.52 -2.50 -7.86
N THR A 424 -38.35 -3.42 -8.82
CA THR A 424 -39.16 -4.65 -8.93
C THR A 424 -38.62 -5.82 -8.10
N ASN A 425 -37.42 -5.67 -7.51
CA ASN A 425 -36.81 -6.71 -6.67
C ASN A 425 -37.57 -6.90 -5.35
N ARG A 426 -37.95 -8.14 -5.02
CA ARG A 426 -38.78 -8.49 -3.86
C ARG A 426 -38.01 -8.83 -2.57
N GLN A 427 -36.72 -9.15 -2.66
CA GLN A 427 -35.98 -9.68 -1.50
C GLN A 427 -35.34 -8.60 -0.63
N ASP A 428 -34.90 -7.47 -1.21
CA ASP A 428 -34.51 -6.21 -0.54
C ASP A 428 -34.00 -5.22 -1.63
N PRO A 429 -34.83 -4.31 -2.15
CA PRO A 429 -34.48 -3.46 -3.29
C PRO A 429 -33.43 -2.38 -2.98
N LEU A 430 -33.19 -2.05 -1.70
CA LEU A 430 -32.31 -0.93 -1.31
C LEU A 430 -30.96 -1.36 -0.71
N SER A 431 -30.74 -2.65 -0.47
CA SER A 431 -29.47 -3.19 0.06
C SER A 431 -28.21 -2.72 -0.68
N GLY A 432 -28.25 -2.66 -2.02
CA GLY A 432 -27.15 -2.15 -2.84
C GLY A 432 -26.96 -0.63 -2.72
N VAL A 433 -28.05 0.11 -2.49
CA VAL A 433 -28.05 1.58 -2.36
C VAL A 433 -27.32 1.99 -1.08
N ASP A 434 -27.61 1.35 0.05
CA ASP A 434 -26.94 1.60 1.33
C ASP A 434 -25.42 1.42 1.24
N PHE A 435 -24.97 0.39 0.51
CA PHE A 435 -23.55 0.15 0.29
C PHE A 435 -22.88 1.34 -0.43
N TRP A 436 -23.47 1.84 -1.52
CA TRP A 436 -22.88 2.93 -2.30
C TRP A 436 -22.94 4.27 -1.58
N ILE A 437 -24.00 4.53 -0.81
CA ILE A 437 -24.09 5.71 0.05
C ILE A 437 -22.93 5.73 1.05
N ASN A 438 -22.62 4.59 1.68
CA ASN A 438 -21.50 4.51 2.62
C ASN A 438 -20.13 4.72 1.94
N GLN A 439 -19.95 4.26 0.70
CA GLN A 439 -18.72 4.50 -0.06
C GLN A 439 -18.56 5.97 -0.48
N LEU A 440 -19.65 6.65 -0.82
CA LEU A 440 -19.66 8.06 -1.19
C LEU A 440 -19.49 9.01 0.02
N LYS A 441 -19.70 8.52 1.25
CA LYS A 441 -19.61 9.28 2.52
C LYS A 441 -18.23 9.23 3.21
N ARG A 442 -17.13 8.95 2.51
CA ARG A 442 -15.82 8.75 3.17
C ARG A 442 -15.37 9.98 3.98
N THR A 443 -15.07 9.72 5.26
CA THR A 443 -14.37 10.54 6.29
C THR A 443 -14.70 12.04 6.31
N ASP A 444 -15.52 12.44 7.30
CA ASP A 444 -15.86 13.84 7.65
C ASP A 444 -16.57 14.69 6.58
N ARG A 445 -17.12 14.08 5.53
CA ARG A 445 -17.81 14.80 4.43
C ARG A 445 -19.30 14.50 4.34
N ASP A 446 -20.06 15.54 3.98
CA ASP A 446 -21.44 15.41 3.55
C ASP A 446 -21.52 14.62 2.22
N LEU A 447 -22.63 13.90 2.03
CA LEU A 447 -22.87 13.13 0.81
C LEU A 447 -22.85 14.06 -0.42
N CYS A 448 -22.08 13.69 -1.46
CA CYS A 448 -22.10 14.41 -2.75
C CYS A 448 -23.52 14.47 -3.35
N ASN A 449 -23.76 15.35 -4.32
CA ASN A 449 -25.08 15.49 -4.94
C ASN A 449 -25.51 14.14 -5.54
N THR A 450 -26.46 13.48 -4.88
CA THR A 450 -26.85 12.11 -5.22
C THR A 450 -28.30 12.09 -5.68
N ILE A 451 -28.56 11.37 -6.77
CA ILE A 451 -29.90 11.08 -7.29
C ILE A 451 -30.13 9.57 -7.20
N LEU A 452 -31.26 9.19 -6.62
CA LEU A 452 -31.71 7.80 -6.56
C LEU A 452 -32.51 7.47 -7.82
N VAL A 453 -32.09 6.48 -8.60
CA VAL A 453 -32.69 6.14 -9.89
C VAL A 453 -33.28 4.73 -9.85
N GLY A 454 -34.60 4.62 -9.97
CA GLY A 454 -35.28 3.35 -10.17
C GLY A 454 -35.19 2.93 -11.63
N ALA A 455 -34.34 1.96 -11.95
CA ALA A 455 -34.12 1.52 -13.33
C ALA A 455 -35.03 0.34 -13.70
N ARG A 456 -35.34 0.17 -14.99
CA ARG A 456 -36.11 -0.96 -15.56
C ARG A 456 -37.58 -1.01 -15.11
N THR A 457 -38.22 0.14 -14.99
CA THR A 457 -39.66 0.24 -14.67
C THR A 457 -40.58 -0.37 -15.74
N ASP A 458 -40.05 -0.68 -16.92
CA ASP A 458 -40.74 -1.40 -18.00
C ASP A 458 -41.04 -2.87 -17.68
N ARG A 459 -40.35 -3.47 -16.69
CA ARG A 459 -40.40 -4.92 -16.46
C ARG A 459 -41.29 -5.38 -15.31
N GLY A 460 -41.91 -4.48 -14.55
CA GLY A 460 -42.80 -4.88 -13.46
C GLY A 460 -43.29 -3.73 -12.57
N THR A 461 -44.10 -4.08 -11.58
CA THR A 461 -44.62 -3.13 -10.59
C THR A 461 -43.60 -2.90 -9.46
N PRO A 462 -43.30 -1.64 -9.10
CA PRO A 462 -42.46 -1.30 -7.96
C PRO A 462 -42.95 -1.94 -6.66
N THR A 463 -42.03 -2.36 -5.81
CA THR A 463 -42.33 -2.94 -4.49
C THR A 463 -42.54 -1.87 -3.40
N LEU A 464 -41.94 -0.69 -3.57
CA LEU A 464 -42.03 0.46 -2.69
C LEU A 464 -42.80 1.59 -3.38
N THR A 465 -43.48 2.41 -2.59
CA THR A 465 -44.17 3.62 -3.06
C THR A 465 -43.20 4.78 -3.24
N ASP A 466 -43.56 5.74 -4.10
CA ASP A 466 -42.76 6.96 -4.31
C ASP A 466 -42.61 7.77 -3.00
N GLU A 467 -43.62 7.75 -2.13
CA GLU A 467 -43.58 8.41 -0.82
C GLU A 467 -42.54 7.78 0.12
N GLU A 468 -42.44 6.45 0.15
CA GLU A 468 -41.43 5.72 0.93
C GLU A 468 -40.01 5.98 0.42
N LEU A 469 -39.83 6.04 -0.90
CA LEU A 469 -38.54 6.34 -1.54
C LEU A 469 -38.11 7.79 -1.31
N GLN A 470 -39.05 8.74 -1.37
CA GLN A 470 -38.82 10.14 -1.01
C GLN A 470 -38.45 10.29 0.46
N ALA A 471 -39.12 9.57 1.36
CA ALA A 471 -38.79 9.55 2.79
C ALA A 471 -37.39 8.97 3.04
N TYR A 472 -37.02 7.90 2.32
CA TYR A 472 -35.68 7.32 2.36
C TYR A 472 -34.61 8.30 1.89
N CYS A 473 -34.86 9.03 0.80
CA CYS A 473 -33.93 10.06 0.31
C CYS A 473 -33.67 11.15 1.35
N LYS A 474 -34.73 11.66 1.99
CA LYS A 474 -34.61 12.66 3.07
C LYS A 474 -33.83 12.14 4.28
N LYS A 475 -34.05 10.88 4.66
CA LYS A 475 -33.36 10.25 5.81
C LYS A 475 -31.86 10.11 5.56
N ASN A 476 -31.45 9.82 4.33
CA ASN A 476 -30.05 9.50 4.00
C ASN A 476 -29.24 10.69 3.45
N GLY A 477 -29.87 11.86 3.29
CA GLY A 477 -29.24 13.06 2.75
C GLY A 477 -29.13 13.07 1.22
N ILE A 478 -30.00 12.35 0.52
CA ILE A 478 -30.05 12.31 -0.95
C ILE A 478 -30.84 13.53 -1.43
N TYR A 479 -30.13 14.62 -1.73
CA TYR A 479 -30.76 15.89 -2.14
C TYR A 479 -31.41 15.84 -3.52
N GLY A 480 -30.98 14.93 -4.38
CA GLY A 480 -31.50 14.81 -5.73
C GLY A 480 -32.79 14.03 -5.90
N GLY A 481 -33.32 13.49 -4.80
CA GLY A 481 -34.59 12.77 -4.79
C GLY A 481 -34.58 11.45 -5.56
N TYR A 482 -35.78 10.96 -5.85
CA TYR A 482 -36.02 9.70 -6.55
C TYR A 482 -36.63 9.95 -7.94
N ILE A 483 -36.08 9.30 -8.96
CA ILE A 483 -36.57 9.34 -10.34
C ILE A 483 -36.69 7.92 -10.89
N SER A 484 -37.81 7.60 -11.52
CA SER A 484 -38.03 6.31 -12.17
C SER A 484 -37.67 6.40 -13.66
N THR A 485 -36.92 5.43 -14.17
CA THR A 485 -36.42 5.45 -15.56
C THR A 485 -36.55 4.10 -16.28
N SER A 486 -36.83 4.17 -17.58
CA SER A 486 -36.72 3.04 -18.51
C SER A 486 -35.77 3.43 -19.65
N ALA A 487 -34.59 2.79 -19.68
CA ALA A 487 -33.63 3.01 -20.76
C ALA A 487 -34.18 2.55 -22.12
N LYS A 488 -35.06 1.54 -22.15
CA LYS A 488 -35.66 1.01 -23.39
C LYS A 488 -36.72 1.93 -23.95
N ASP A 489 -37.68 2.34 -23.11
CA ASP A 489 -38.85 3.11 -23.55
C ASP A 489 -38.63 4.63 -23.46
N GLY A 490 -37.56 5.07 -22.77
CA GLY A 490 -37.22 6.48 -22.58
C GLY A 490 -37.98 7.18 -21.45
N ILE A 491 -38.77 6.45 -20.66
CA ILE A 491 -39.53 7.01 -19.53
C ILE A 491 -38.56 7.63 -18.51
N GLY A 492 -38.86 8.85 -18.06
CA GLY A 492 -38.13 9.56 -16.99
C GLY A 492 -36.73 10.04 -17.33
N ILE A 493 -36.26 9.87 -18.58
CA ILE A 493 -34.93 10.34 -19.01
C ILE A 493 -34.87 11.86 -19.08
N GLU A 494 -35.93 12.52 -19.54
CA GLU A 494 -36.02 13.98 -19.62
C GLU A 494 -36.00 14.60 -18.20
N ASP A 495 -36.82 14.07 -17.29
CA ASP A 495 -36.84 14.48 -15.88
C ASP A 495 -35.46 14.29 -15.19
N LEU A 496 -34.77 13.19 -15.51
CA LEU A 496 -33.42 12.91 -15.01
C LEU A 496 -32.40 13.94 -15.54
N LEU A 497 -32.45 14.28 -16.82
CA LEU A 497 -31.56 15.28 -17.43
C LEU A 497 -31.82 16.69 -16.89
N GLU A 498 -33.08 17.09 -16.70
CA GLU A 498 -33.42 18.37 -16.08
C GLU A 498 -32.91 18.44 -14.64
N THR A 499 -33.10 17.36 -13.88
CA THR A 499 -32.61 17.27 -12.49
C THR A 499 -31.08 17.34 -12.43
N LEU A 500 -30.38 16.66 -13.35
CA LEU A 500 -28.93 16.74 -13.49
C LEU A 500 -28.46 18.16 -13.83
N LYS A 501 -29.12 18.85 -14.77
CA LYS A 501 -28.79 20.25 -15.12
C LYS A 501 -28.92 21.19 -13.93
N GLY A 502 -29.91 20.98 -13.06
CA GLY A 502 -30.12 21.79 -11.86
C GLY A 502 -29.15 21.50 -10.71
N GLN A 503 -28.59 20.29 -10.64
CA GLN A 503 -27.74 19.86 -9.54
C GLN A 503 -26.24 20.03 -9.76
N ILE A 504 -25.78 20.02 -11.01
CA ILE A 504 -24.36 20.22 -11.30
C ILE A 504 -24.02 21.69 -10.99
N PRO A 505 -23.16 21.99 -9.98
CA PRO A 505 -22.91 23.36 -9.56
C PRO A 505 -21.88 24.01 -10.48
N TRP A 506 -22.23 24.22 -11.76
CA TRP A 506 -21.33 24.75 -12.77
C TRP A 506 -20.62 26.01 -12.26
N ASP A 507 -21.33 27.03 -11.79
CA ASP A 507 -20.70 28.28 -11.33
C ASP A 507 -19.72 28.13 -10.16
N ALA A 508 -19.80 27.05 -9.38
CA ALA A 508 -18.87 26.77 -8.27
C ALA A 508 -17.64 25.96 -8.70
N MET A 509 -17.65 25.33 -9.88
CA MET A 509 -16.54 24.52 -10.37
C MET A 509 -15.41 25.37 -10.96
N THR A 510 -14.18 24.97 -10.66
CA THR A 510 -12.95 25.61 -11.15
C THR A 510 -12.82 25.51 -12.66
N ALA A 511 -12.68 26.65 -13.34
CA ALA A 511 -12.43 26.68 -14.79
C ALA A 511 -10.95 26.38 -15.07
N THR A 512 -10.69 25.43 -15.96
CA THR A 512 -9.33 25.14 -16.44
C THR A 512 -9.06 25.93 -17.71
N VAL A 513 -7.98 26.70 -17.72
CA VAL A 513 -7.55 27.53 -18.85
C VAL A 513 -6.32 26.88 -19.48
N THR A 514 -6.48 26.35 -20.70
CA THR A 514 -5.41 25.67 -21.43
C THR A 514 -5.15 26.33 -22.79
N THR A 515 -4.05 25.97 -23.44
CA THR A 515 -3.76 26.40 -24.81
C THR A 515 -4.55 25.57 -25.84
N VAL A 516 -4.80 26.11 -27.05
CA VAL A 516 -5.43 25.35 -28.15
C VAL A 516 -4.71 24.03 -28.43
N THR A 517 -3.37 24.03 -28.33
CA THR A 517 -2.55 22.83 -28.53
C THR A 517 -2.93 21.75 -27.53
N PHE A 518 -3.05 22.08 -26.25
CA PHE A 518 -3.48 21.14 -25.20
C PHE A 518 -4.89 20.62 -25.46
N LYS A 519 -5.83 21.51 -25.80
CA LYS A 519 -7.20 21.10 -26.15
C LYS A 519 -7.21 20.14 -27.34
N ARG A 520 -6.45 20.41 -28.40
CA ARG A 520 -6.37 19.51 -29.57
C ARG A 520 -5.78 18.15 -29.23
N ILE A 521 -4.74 18.09 -28.38
CA ILE A 521 -4.18 16.81 -27.92
C ILE A 521 -5.23 16.05 -27.12
N LYS A 522 -5.94 16.73 -26.21
CA LYS A 522 -7.08 16.16 -25.47
C LYS A 522 -8.16 15.62 -26.41
N ASP A 523 -8.66 16.44 -27.33
CA ASP A 523 -9.73 16.07 -28.24
C ASP A 523 -9.31 14.89 -29.14
N TYR A 524 -8.05 14.87 -29.59
CA TYR A 524 -7.50 13.76 -30.36
C TYR A 524 -7.44 12.46 -29.54
N VAL A 525 -6.87 12.52 -28.33
CA VAL A 525 -6.79 11.38 -27.41
C VAL A 525 -8.19 10.85 -27.07
N LEU A 526 -9.18 11.73 -26.90
CA LEU A 526 -10.57 11.34 -26.69
C LEU A 526 -11.17 10.70 -27.97
N SER A 527 -10.91 11.24 -29.15
CA SER A 527 -11.40 10.68 -30.42
C SER A 527 -10.84 9.28 -30.71
N LEU A 528 -9.59 9.01 -30.32
CA LEU A 528 -8.99 7.67 -30.46
C LEU A 528 -9.75 6.61 -29.64
N LYS A 529 -10.43 7.01 -28.56
CA LYS A 529 -11.23 6.10 -27.73
C LYS A 529 -12.61 5.80 -28.32
N GLU A 530 -13.17 6.74 -29.07
CA GLU A 530 -14.48 6.56 -29.73
C GLU A 530 -14.39 5.60 -30.92
N GLN A 531 -13.18 5.34 -31.42
CA GLN A 531 -12.96 4.35 -32.48
C GLN A 531 -13.16 2.92 -31.94
N THR A 532 -14.00 2.16 -32.62
CA THR A 532 -14.38 0.78 -32.27
C THR A 532 -13.25 -0.23 -32.47
N GLU A 533 -12.24 0.08 -33.29
CA GLU A 533 -11.06 -0.76 -33.48
C GLU A 533 -10.00 -0.43 -32.42
N ARG A 534 -9.75 -1.35 -31.47
CA ARG A 534 -8.74 -1.25 -30.40
C ARG A 534 -7.29 -1.31 -30.91
N LYS A 535 -6.96 -0.63 -32.00
CA LYS A 535 -5.58 -0.55 -32.48
C LYS A 535 -4.82 0.43 -31.59
N ASN A 536 -3.78 -0.05 -30.92
CA ASN A 536 -2.84 0.70 -30.09
C ASN A 536 -3.35 1.08 -28.68
N VAL A 537 -3.55 0.08 -27.82
CA VAL A 537 -3.91 0.27 -26.40
C VAL A 537 -2.80 0.98 -25.62
N LEU A 538 -1.54 0.64 -25.91
CA LEU A 538 -0.35 1.26 -25.35
C LEU A 538 0.38 2.01 -26.47
N VAL A 539 0.73 3.27 -26.20
CA VAL A 539 1.42 4.13 -27.16
C VAL A 539 2.63 4.75 -26.48
N SER A 540 3.79 4.65 -27.12
CA SER A 540 4.97 5.38 -26.67
C SER A 540 4.84 6.88 -27.00
N PRO A 541 5.45 7.79 -26.23
CA PRO A 541 5.44 9.22 -26.54
C PRO A 541 5.87 9.53 -27.99
N ALA A 542 6.85 8.78 -28.52
CA ALA A 542 7.31 8.94 -29.90
C ALA A 542 6.24 8.55 -30.95
N GLU A 543 5.46 7.50 -30.69
CA GLU A 543 4.35 7.08 -31.55
C GLU A 543 3.17 8.05 -31.47
N LEU A 544 2.83 8.51 -30.26
CA LEU A 544 1.76 9.51 -30.08
C LEU A 544 2.10 10.80 -30.84
N ARG A 545 3.36 11.23 -30.76
CA ARG A 545 3.84 12.40 -31.53
C ARG A 545 3.67 12.18 -33.03
N LYS A 546 4.01 10.99 -33.54
CA LYS A 546 3.87 10.67 -34.96
C LYS A 546 2.42 10.71 -35.40
N LEU A 547 1.51 10.12 -34.62
CA LEU A 547 0.06 10.12 -34.87
C LEU A 547 -0.53 11.55 -34.86
N LEU A 548 -0.13 12.38 -33.90
CA LEU A 548 -0.54 13.78 -33.82
C LEU A 548 0.00 14.61 -35.01
N ALA A 549 1.24 14.34 -35.45
CA ALA A 549 1.86 15.02 -36.58
C ALA A 549 1.21 14.65 -37.94
N GLU A 550 0.75 13.41 -38.09
CA GLU A 550 0.02 12.93 -39.29
C GLU A 550 -1.36 13.59 -39.44
N THR A 551 -1.92 14.12 -38.35
CA THR A 551 -3.27 14.73 -38.34
C THR A 551 -3.26 16.14 -38.95
N SER A 552 -2.13 16.85 -38.98
CA SER A 552 -1.99 18.11 -39.74
C SER A 552 -0.54 18.53 -39.99
N GLU A 553 -0.18 18.89 -41.23
CA GLU A 553 1.19 19.22 -41.65
C GLU A 553 1.77 20.53 -41.05
N VAL A 554 0.94 21.39 -40.43
CA VAL A 554 1.35 22.74 -39.97
C VAL A 554 1.44 22.87 -38.45
N TRP A 555 1.22 21.79 -37.69
CA TRP A 555 1.17 21.86 -36.23
C TRP A 555 2.54 21.55 -35.59
N LYS A 556 3.10 22.54 -34.88
CA LYS A 556 4.34 22.40 -34.12
C LYS A 556 4.05 22.43 -32.62
N PHE A 557 4.54 21.43 -31.89
CA PHE A 557 4.51 21.34 -30.43
C PHE A 557 5.74 20.56 -29.96
N THR A 558 6.11 20.71 -28.69
CA THR A 558 7.24 20.02 -28.05
C THR A 558 6.79 18.72 -27.38
N ASP A 559 7.72 17.77 -27.17
CA ASP A 559 7.42 16.52 -26.46
C ASP A 559 7.00 16.79 -25.00
N ALA A 560 7.56 17.83 -24.38
CA ALA A 560 7.20 18.27 -23.05
C ALA A 560 5.74 18.75 -23.00
N GLU A 561 5.32 19.64 -23.91
CA GLU A 561 3.92 20.10 -23.99
C GLU A 561 2.93 18.94 -24.20
N MET A 562 3.31 17.95 -25.01
CA MET A 562 2.49 16.76 -25.24
C MET A 562 2.37 15.91 -23.98
N MET A 563 3.49 15.62 -23.30
CA MET A 563 3.47 14.83 -22.07
C MET A 563 2.74 15.54 -20.94
N THR A 564 2.83 16.86 -20.83
CA THR A 564 2.05 17.64 -19.86
C THR A 564 0.55 17.56 -20.17
N ALA A 565 0.15 17.69 -21.44
CA ALA A 565 -1.25 17.51 -21.84
C ALA A 565 -1.77 16.11 -21.48
N VAL A 566 -0.95 15.08 -21.71
CA VAL A 566 -1.25 13.69 -21.32
C VAL A 566 -1.33 13.54 -19.80
N GLY A 567 -0.42 14.15 -19.04
CA GLY A 567 -0.46 14.14 -17.57
C GLY A 567 -1.74 14.79 -17.02
N HIS A 568 -2.21 15.87 -17.64
CA HIS A 568 -3.47 16.51 -17.24
C HIS A 568 -4.67 15.61 -17.54
N LEU A 569 -4.64 14.90 -18.67
CA LEU A 569 -5.63 13.87 -18.98
C LEU A 569 -5.59 12.71 -18.00
N GLU A 570 -4.42 12.37 -17.46
CA GLU A 570 -4.26 11.36 -16.42
C GLU A 570 -4.86 11.79 -15.09
N THR A 571 -4.69 13.05 -14.68
CA THR A 571 -5.35 13.60 -13.48
C THR A 571 -6.86 13.42 -13.54
N HIS A 572 -7.45 13.54 -14.73
CA HIS A 572 -8.88 13.31 -14.95
C HIS A 572 -9.24 11.84 -15.23
N GLY A 573 -8.27 10.92 -15.18
CA GLY A 573 -8.45 9.48 -15.40
C GLY A 573 -8.75 9.08 -16.85
N TYR A 574 -8.53 9.97 -17.83
CA TYR A 574 -8.73 9.65 -19.24
C TYR A 574 -7.59 8.78 -19.78
N VAL A 575 -6.36 9.01 -19.35
CA VAL A 575 -5.21 8.19 -19.75
C VAL A 575 -4.46 7.78 -18.49
N LYS A 576 -3.54 6.82 -18.60
CA LYS A 576 -2.64 6.49 -17.50
C LYS A 576 -1.22 6.49 -18.04
N VAL A 577 -0.31 7.21 -17.39
CA VAL A 577 1.11 7.19 -17.76
C VAL A 577 1.78 6.10 -16.95
N LEU A 578 2.20 5.05 -17.63
CA LEU A 578 2.89 3.92 -17.04
C LEU A 578 4.39 4.19 -17.04
N HIS A 579 5.00 4.06 -15.86
CA HIS A 579 6.42 4.25 -15.65
C HIS A 579 7.12 2.90 -15.70
N GLY A 580 7.87 2.63 -16.77
CA GLY A 580 8.69 1.43 -16.84
C GLY A 580 9.92 1.54 -15.95
N SER A 581 10.42 0.40 -15.45
CA SER A 581 11.66 0.30 -14.66
C SER A 581 12.92 0.88 -15.33
N ASN A 582 12.89 1.06 -16.65
CA ASN A 582 13.96 1.65 -17.45
C ASN A 582 13.82 3.18 -17.65
N GLY A 583 12.87 3.82 -16.98
CA GLY A 583 12.56 5.25 -17.15
C GLY A 583 11.79 5.58 -18.44
N GLN A 584 11.26 4.58 -19.14
CA GLN A 584 10.42 4.78 -20.33
C GLN A 584 8.97 5.04 -19.90
N HIS A 585 8.41 6.15 -20.36
CA HIS A 585 6.99 6.44 -20.22
C HIS A 585 6.20 5.71 -21.31
N THR A 586 5.18 4.97 -20.93
CA THR A 586 4.22 4.37 -21.86
C THR A 586 2.84 4.91 -21.55
N ILE A 587 2.12 5.40 -22.55
CA ILE A 587 0.81 6.01 -22.35
C ILE A 587 -0.25 4.95 -22.61
N LEU A 588 -1.03 4.62 -21.59
CA LEU A 588 -2.21 3.79 -21.70
C LEU A 588 -3.40 4.67 -22.08
N LEU A 589 -3.82 4.56 -23.34
CA LEU A 589 -4.97 5.31 -23.88
C LEU A 589 -6.30 4.77 -23.36
N THR A 590 -6.32 3.50 -22.93
CA THR A 590 -7.52 2.82 -22.43
C THR A 590 -7.31 2.34 -20.99
N PRO A 591 -7.38 3.24 -19.98
CA PRO A 591 -7.34 2.86 -18.57
C PRO A 591 -8.30 1.73 -18.16
N PRO A 592 -9.52 1.58 -18.75
CA PRO A 592 -10.39 0.45 -18.46
C PRO A 592 -9.75 -0.92 -18.66
N VAL A 593 -8.78 -1.09 -19.58
CA VAL A 593 -8.07 -2.37 -19.75
C VAL A 593 -7.28 -2.72 -18.49
N LEU A 594 -6.63 -1.74 -17.87
CA LEU A 594 -5.89 -1.91 -16.63
C LEU A 594 -6.83 -2.24 -15.46
N VAL A 595 -7.98 -1.57 -15.39
CA VAL A 595 -9.02 -1.82 -14.37
C VAL A 595 -9.63 -3.21 -14.51
N ASN A 596 -9.89 -3.63 -15.74
CA ASN A 596 -10.44 -4.96 -16.04
C ASN A 596 -9.41 -6.04 -15.72
N LEU A 597 -8.16 -5.84 -16.12
CA LEU A 597 -7.05 -6.72 -15.77
C LEU A 597 -6.91 -6.83 -14.26
N ALA A 598 -6.93 -5.71 -13.53
CA ALA A 598 -6.91 -5.70 -12.07
C ALA A 598 -8.09 -6.51 -11.49
N SER A 599 -9.29 -6.33 -12.02
CA SER A 599 -10.46 -7.08 -11.57
C SER A 599 -10.33 -8.58 -11.85
N SER A 600 -9.79 -8.95 -13.01
CA SER A 600 -9.49 -10.34 -13.37
C SER A 600 -8.40 -10.95 -12.48
N ILE A 601 -7.40 -10.18 -12.08
CA ILE A 601 -6.39 -10.59 -11.08
C ILE A 601 -7.06 -10.87 -9.73
N VAL A 602 -7.92 -9.96 -9.26
CA VAL A 602 -8.70 -10.15 -8.01
C VAL A 602 -9.59 -11.41 -8.08
N LEU A 603 -10.23 -11.65 -9.23
CA LEU A 603 -11.02 -12.86 -9.45
C LEU A 603 -10.18 -14.14 -9.43
N GLU A 604 -8.99 -14.15 -10.04
CA GLU A 604 -8.08 -15.28 -9.97
C GLU A 604 -7.53 -15.49 -8.55
N ALA A 605 -7.27 -14.42 -7.81
CA ALA A 605 -6.94 -14.50 -6.39
C ALA A 605 -8.07 -15.16 -5.58
N ARG A 606 -9.33 -14.85 -5.92
CA ARG A 606 -10.53 -15.44 -5.31
C ARG A 606 -10.75 -16.91 -5.72
N ARG A 607 -10.48 -17.25 -6.98
CA ARG A 607 -10.62 -18.60 -7.56
C ARG A 607 -9.48 -19.55 -7.20
N ASN A 608 -8.42 -19.04 -6.59
CA ASN A 608 -7.34 -19.86 -6.07
C ASN A 608 -7.93 -21.03 -5.27
N GLN A 609 -7.53 -22.28 -5.60
CA GLN A 609 -8.10 -23.52 -5.05
C GLN A 609 -8.09 -23.58 -3.52
N ARG A 610 -7.29 -22.74 -2.87
CA ARG A 610 -7.17 -22.64 -1.41
C ARG A 610 -8.08 -21.59 -0.76
N GLY A 611 -8.87 -20.82 -1.54
CA GLY A 611 -9.82 -19.81 -1.03
C GLY A 611 -9.16 -18.57 -0.41
N LEU A 612 -7.89 -18.32 -0.74
CA LEU A 612 -6.99 -17.47 0.04
C LEU A 612 -6.96 -15.98 -0.34
N GLY A 613 -7.46 -15.60 -1.52
CA GLY A 613 -7.22 -14.26 -2.03
C GLY A 613 -5.72 -13.99 -2.23
N VAL A 614 -4.93 -14.99 -2.67
CA VAL A 614 -3.48 -14.88 -2.85
C VAL A 614 -3.06 -15.22 -4.27
N LEU A 615 -2.08 -14.50 -4.80
CA LEU A 615 -1.43 -14.78 -6.08
C LEU A 615 0.10 -14.74 -5.97
N GLU A 616 0.77 -15.57 -6.76
CA GLU A 616 2.23 -15.54 -6.91
C GLU A 616 2.64 -14.43 -7.87
N GLU A 617 3.39 -13.42 -7.39
CA GLU A 617 3.82 -12.26 -8.20
C GLU A 617 4.69 -12.70 -9.38
N ALA A 618 5.61 -13.66 -9.16
CA ALA A 618 6.48 -14.18 -10.22
C ALA A 618 5.71 -14.90 -11.34
N ARG A 619 4.66 -15.66 -11.00
CA ARG A 619 3.81 -16.34 -12.00
C ARG A 619 2.91 -15.37 -12.74
N LEU A 620 2.42 -14.34 -12.03
CA LEU A 620 1.65 -13.25 -12.60
C LEU A 620 2.48 -12.51 -13.66
N LEU A 621 3.69 -12.06 -13.32
CA LEU A 621 4.58 -11.31 -14.21
C LEU A 621 5.13 -12.15 -15.38
N ARG A 622 5.20 -13.48 -15.23
CA ARG A 622 5.52 -14.40 -16.33
C ARG A 622 4.36 -14.65 -17.30
N GLY A 623 3.15 -14.15 -16.99
CA GLY A 623 1.97 -14.31 -17.85
C GLY A 623 1.38 -15.73 -17.82
N GLU A 624 1.62 -16.51 -16.75
CA GLU A 624 1.10 -17.88 -16.64
C GLU A 624 -0.42 -17.93 -16.41
N TYR A 625 -1.06 -16.81 -16.07
CA TYR A 625 -2.50 -16.68 -15.92
C TYR A 625 -3.14 -16.20 -17.23
N ALA A 626 -4.17 -16.92 -17.69
CA ALA A 626 -4.85 -16.62 -18.93
C ALA A 626 -5.94 -15.55 -18.72
N PHE A 627 -5.61 -14.28 -19.01
CA PHE A 627 -6.56 -13.17 -18.94
C PHE A 627 -7.15 -12.82 -20.32
N PRO A 628 -8.49 -12.74 -20.48
CA PRO A 628 -9.12 -12.34 -21.73
C PRO A 628 -8.65 -10.98 -22.27
N GLU A 629 -8.31 -10.05 -21.38
CA GLU A 629 -7.87 -8.68 -21.67
C GLU A 629 -6.50 -8.62 -22.35
N LEU A 630 -5.69 -9.68 -22.23
CA LEU A 630 -4.33 -9.75 -22.74
C LEU A 630 -4.22 -10.46 -24.11
N LYS A 631 -5.30 -11.08 -24.61
CA LYS A 631 -5.26 -11.97 -25.78
C LYS A 631 -4.79 -11.30 -27.08
N ASP A 632 -5.11 -10.04 -27.26
CA ASP A 632 -4.83 -9.27 -28.49
C ASP A 632 -3.56 -8.40 -28.37
N LEU A 633 -2.82 -8.50 -27.26
CA LEU A 633 -1.65 -7.67 -26.96
C LEU A 633 -0.34 -8.45 -27.12
N SER A 634 0.74 -7.75 -27.46
CA SER A 634 2.09 -8.34 -27.53
C SER A 634 2.66 -8.67 -26.15
N GLU A 635 3.58 -9.64 -26.06
CA GLU A 635 4.18 -10.05 -24.77
C GLU A 635 4.82 -8.90 -23.97
N LYS A 636 5.34 -7.87 -24.67
CA LYS A 636 5.91 -6.68 -24.01
C LYS A 636 4.81 -5.82 -23.37
N GLU A 637 3.71 -5.60 -24.08
CA GLU A 637 2.57 -4.82 -23.58
C GLU A 637 1.89 -5.52 -22.41
N GLN A 638 1.76 -6.85 -22.48
CA GLN A 638 1.21 -7.67 -21.39
C GLN A 638 2.01 -7.49 -20.10
N LYS A 639 3.34 -7.56 -20.17
CA LYS A 639 4.21 -7.36 -18.98
C LYS A 639 4.06 -5.98 -18.37
N ILE A 640 4.02 -4.93 -19.19
CA ILE A 640 3.86 -3.54 -18.73
C ILE A 640 2.52 -3.38 -18.01
N LEU A 641 1.43 -3.93 -18.54
CA LEU A 641 0.11 -3.84 -17.92
C LEU A 641 -0.01 -4.65 -16.62
N LEU A 642 0.60 -5.83 -16.57
CA LEU A 642 0.61 -6.66 -15.35
C LEU A 642 1.42 -6.01 -14.22
N ASP A 643 2.56 -5.40 -14.56
CA ASP A 643 3.37 -4.64 -13.61
C ASP A 643 2.61 -3.40 -13.11
N ALA A 644 2.02 -2.63 -14.02
CA ALA A 644 1.20 -1.47 -13.69
C ALA A 644 0.00 -1.81 -12.80
N ALA A 645 -0.69 -2.93 -13.06
CA ALA A 645 -1.81 -3.38 -12.24
C ALA A 645 -1.34 -3.75 -10.82
N THR A 646 -0.17 -4.40 -10.71
CA THR A 646 0.44 -4.76 -9.43
C THR A 646 0.80 -3.53 -8.61
N VAL A 647 1.42 -2.52 -9.24
CA VAL A 647 1.73 -1.24 -8.61
C VAL A 647 0.45 -0.55 -8.11
N LEU A 648 -0.60 -0.52 -8.93
CA LEU A 648 -1.88 0.09 -8.57
C LEU A 648 -2.49 -0.56 -7.30
N PHE A 649 -2.40 -1.88 -7.16
CA PHE A 649 -2.89 -2.53 -5.93
C PHE A 649 -2.11 -2.16 -4.68
N LEU A 650 -0.79 -1.96 -4.80
CA LEU A 650 0.09 -1.62 -3.69
C LEU A 650 -0.06 -0.16 -3.28
N GLU A 651 -0.13 0.77 -4.24
CA GLU A 651 -0.34 2.19 -3.99
C GLU A 651 -1.65 2.45 -3.22
N HIS A 652 -2.69 1.69 -3.55
CA HIS A 652 -4.00 1.83 -2.92
C HIS A 652 -4.23 0.90 -1.71
N ASN A 653 -3.19 0.23 -1.20
CA ASN A 653 -3.25 -0.69 -0.06
C ASN A 653 -4.31 -1.81 -0.20
N LEU A 654 -4.66 -2.19 -1.43
CA LEU A 654 -5.63 -3.28 -1.70
C LEU A 654 -5.01 -4.66 -1.49
N CYS A 655 -3.70 -4.77 -1.74
CA CYS A 655 -2.90 -5.94 -1.41
C CYS A 655 -1.58 -5.52 -0.78
N PHE A 656 -0.91 -6.46 -0.13
CA PHE A 656 0.47 -6.29 0.32
C PHE A 656 1.34 -7.43 -0.19
N ARG A 657 2.64 -7.15 -0.33
CA ARG A 657 3.65 -8.16 -0.67
C ARG A 657 4.05 -8.92 0.58
N GLU A 658 3.98 -10.24 0.53
CA GLU A 658 4.57 -11.11 1.54
C GLU A 658 5.56 -12.07 0.87
N SER A 659 6.79 -12.17 1.41
CA SER A 659 7.83 -13.04 0.86
C SER A 659 7.98 -14.32 1.69
N PHE A 660 8.00 -15.48 1.03
CA PHE A 660 8.25 -16.78 1.67
C PHE A 660 9.18 -17.63 0.78
N ASN A 661 10.27 -18.16 1.36
CA ASN A 661 11.25 -19.03 0.69
C ASN A 661 11.61 -18.58 -0.76
N GLU A 662 12.05 -17.32 -0.91
CA GLU A 662 12.42 -16.68 -2.19
C GLU A 662 11.27 -16.39 -3.17
N GLN A 663 10.02 -16.66 -2.81
CA GLN A 663 8.82 -16.32 -3.61
C GLN A 663 8.04 -15.16 -3.00
N THR A 664 7.58 -14.24 -3.84
CA THR A 664 6.74 -13.09 -3.44
C THR A 664 5.29 -13.34 -3.79
N PHE A 665 4.41 -13.09 -2.81
CA PHE A 665 2.97 -13.26 -2.93
C PHE A 665 2.24 -11.93 -2.77
N LEU A 666 1.19 -11.73 -3.56
CA LEU A 666 0.23 -10.64 -3.42
C LEU A 666 -0.97 -11.16 -2.63
N VAL A 667 -1.20 -10.62 -1.43
CA VAL A 667 -2.26 -11.04 -0.52
C VAL A 667 -3.38 -9.99 -0.49
N PHE A 668 -4.62 -10.40 -0.74
CA PHE A 668 -5.82 -9.55 -0.73
C PHE A 668 -6.72 -9.86 0.48
N PRO A 669 -6.64 -9.10 1.59
CA PRO A 669 -7.33 -9.42 2.85
C PRO A 669 -8.86 -9.45 2.75
N SER A 670 -9.43 -8.57 1.92
CA SER A 670 -10.88 -8.36 1.80
C SER A 670 -11.63 -9.50 1.06
N LEU A 671 -10.91 -10.44 0.44
CA LEU A 671 -11.51 -11.52 -0.35
C LEU A 671 -11.80 -12.80 0.45
N ILE A 672 -11.42 -12.85 1.73
CA ILE A 672 -11.66 -13.99 2.63
C ILE A 672 -13.14 -13.98 3.09
N ASN A 673 -13.99 -14.80 2.47
CA ASN A 673 -15.46 -14.64 2.54
C ASN A 673 -16.23 -15.70 3.35
N GLU A 674 -15.60 -16.70 3.96
CA GLU A 674 -16.32 -17.74 4.70
C GLU A 674 -16.71 -17.26 6.12
N LYS A 675 -18.02 -17.29 6.43
CA LYS A 675 -18.57 -17.09 7.78
C LYS A 675 -18.79 -18.46 8.44
N ARG A 676 -18.46 -18.57 9.73
CA ARG A 676 -18.57 -19.83 10.47
C ARG A 676 -20.03 -20.29 10.60
N PRO A 677 -20.36 -21.56 10.30
CA PRO A 677 -21.66 -22.15 10.62
C PRO A 677 -21.91 -22.16 12.13
N ALA A 678 -23.12 -21.85 12.57
CA ALA A 678 -23.45 -21.76 14.00
C ALA A 678 -23.42 -23.11 14.75
N ASP A 679 -23.47 -24.24 14.02
CA ASP A 679 -23.83 -25.55 14.59
C ASP A 679 -22.68 -26.57 14.75
N GLU A 680 -21.44 -26.25 14.34
CA GLU A 680 -20.30 -27.16 14.54
C GLU A 680 -19.43 -26.71 15.73
N THR A 681 -19.80 -27.19 16.92
CA THR A 681 -18.99 -27.09 18.14
C THR A 681 -18.08 -28.31 18.25
N ILE A 682 -16.95 -28.28 17.54
CA ILE A 682 -15.82 -29.13 17.90
C ILE A 682 -15.41 -28.72 19.33
N GLN A 683 -15.41 -29.66 20.29
CA GLN A 683 -14.88 -29.41 21.62
C GLN A 683 -13.39 -29.09 21.50
N THR A 684 -13.02 -27.87 21.90
CA THR A 684 -11.68 -27.31 21.74
C THR A 684 -11.18 -26.81 23.08
N GLU A 685 -9.91 -27.09 23.37
CA GLU A 685 -9.18 -26.50 24.49
C GLU A 685 -8.49 -25.20 24.04
N GLU A 686 -8.71 -24.11 24.78
CA GLU A 686 -8.02 -22.84 24.55
C GLU A 686 -6.54 -22.91 25.00
N GLY A 687 -5.66 -22.45 24.11
CA GLY A 687 -4.22 -22.36 24.29
C GLY A 687 -3.78 -20.98 24.77
N ALA A 688 -2.60 -20.55 24.32
CA ALA A 688 -2.06 -19.23 24.62
C ALA A 688 -2.82 -18.12 23.85
N SER A 689 -2.91 -16.94 24.47
CA SER A 689 -3.49 -15.73 23.87
C SER A 689 -2.44 -14.63 23.72
N TYR A 690 -2.55 -13.85 22.65
CA TYR A 690 -1.58 -12.83 22.25
C TYR A 690 -2.30 -11.52 22.04
N ARG A 691 -1.81 -10.46 22.68
CA ARG A 691 -2.27 -9.09 22.44
C ARG A 691 -1.25 -8.37 21.57
N VAL A 692 -1.70 -7.89 20.42
CA VAL A 692 -0.85 -7.23 19.42
C VAL A 692 -1.30 -5.78 19.29
N LYS A 693 -0.36 -4.84 19.45
CA LYS A 693 -0.57 -3.39 19.24
C LYS A 693 0.35 -2.89 18.12
N GLY A 694 -0.11 -1.91 17.34
CA GLY A 694 0.59 -1.36 16.18
C GLY A 694 -0.21 -1.49 14.87
N ALA A 695 0.47 -1.66 13.73
CA ALA A 695 -0.13 -1.85 12.40
C ALA A 695 -0.72 -3.26 12.24
N VAL A 696 -1.88 -3.47 12.86
CA VAL A 696 -2.52 -4.79 13.02
C VAL A 696 -3.36 -5.26 11.84
N GLU A 697 -3.63 -4.37 10.88
CA GLU A 697 -4.61 -4.53 9.79
C GLU A 697 -4.41 -5.81 8.95
N ASN A 698 -3.17 -6.25 8.78
CA ASN A 698 -2.82 -7.37 7.90
C ASN A 698 -2.30 -8.62 8.65
N VAL A 699 -2.23 -8.58 9.99
CA VAL A 699 -1.57 -9.63 10.78
C VAL A 699 -2.27 -10.98 10.65
N TYR A 700 -3.60 -10.99 10.76
CA TYR A 700 -4.38 -12.22 10.66
C TYR A 700 -4.30 -12.87 9.28
N ALA A 701 -4.58 -12.11 8.21
CA ALA A 701 -4.53 -12.62 6.85
C ALA A 701 -3.14 -13.19 6.51
N SER A 702 -2.08 -12.53 6.97
CA SER A 702 -0.71 -13.01 6.79
C SER A 702 -0.44 -14.33 7.52
N LEU A 703 -0.84 -14.45 8.80
CA LEU A 703 -0.65 -15.67 9.57
C LEU A 703 -1.38 -16.85 8.94
N VAL A 704 -2.59 -16.64 8.44
CA VAL A 704 -3.39 -17.69 7.80
C VAL A 704 -2.69 -18.23 6.55
N VAL A 705 -2.12 -17.33 5.76
CA VAL A 705 -1.35 -17.65 4.56
C VAL A 705 -0.07 -18.38 4.94
N LEU A 706 0.77 -17.78 5.79
CA LEU A 706 2.07 -18.32 6.19
C LEU A 706 1.96 -19.74 6.78
N LEU A 707 0.98 -19.97 7.67
CA LEU A 707 0.74 -21.29 8.26
C LEU A 707 0.20 -22.30 7.23
N GLY A 708 -0.64 -21.86 6.29
CA GLY A 708 -1.23 -22.71 5.25
C GLY A 708 -0.26 -23.13 4.13
N TYR A 709 0.90 -22.49 4.03
CA TYR A 709 1.98 -22.89 3.10
C TYR A 709 3.04 -23.78 3.78
N THR A 710 2.92 -24.09 5.07
CA THR A 710 3.78 -25.09 5.70
C THR A 710 3.36 -26.49 5.27
N ASN A 711 4.31 -27.36 4.91
CA ASN A 711 4.02 -28.74 4.50
C ASN A 711 3.55 -29.64 5.66
N THR A 712 3.55 -29.11 6.88
CA THR A 712 3.28 -29.86 8.12
C THR A 712 1.83 -29.77 8.56
N PHE A 713 1.16 -28.65 8.30
CA PHE A 713 -0.23 -28.43 8.71
C PHE A 713 -1.12 -28.23 7.50
N VAL A 714 -2.04 -29.15 7.29
CA VAL A 714 -3.06 -29.03 6.23
C VAL A 714 -4.20 -28.19 6.79
N ARG A 715 -4.46 -27.04 6.16
CA ARG A 715 -5.59 -26.21 6.56
C ARG A 715 -6.90 -26.91 6.18
N THR A 716 -7.79 -27.07 7.16
CA THR A 716 -9.11 -27.73 6.97
C THR A 716 -10.23 -26.72 6.77
N HIS A 717 -10.24 -25.63 7.53
CA HIS A 717 -11.27 -24.57 7.44
C HIS A 717 -10.67 -23.17 7.68
N GLN A 718 -11.25 -22.16 7.04
CA GLN A 718 -10.87 -20.75 7.24
C GLN A 718 -12.10 -19.87 7.24
N TRP A 719 -12.20 -18.98 8.22
CA TRP A 719 -13.26 -18.00 8.37
C TRP A 719 -12.69 -16.58 8.52
N GLN A 720 -13.56 -15.57 8.52
CA GLN A 720 -13.16 -14.15 8.66
C GLN A 720 -12.28 -13.87 9.89
N ASN A 721 -12.55 -14.54 11.01
CA ASN A 721 -11.87 -14.30 12.28
C ASN A 721 -11.26 -15.58 12.89
N GLN A 722 -11.21 -16.70 12.17
CA GLN A 722 -10.75 -17.98 12.70
C GLN A 722 -10.15 -18.86 11.59
N ALA A 723 -9.05 -19.57 11.85
CA ALA A 723 -8.46 -20.53 10.91
C ALA A 723 -8.09 -21.84 11.60
N GLN A 724 -8.43 -22.96 10.96
CA GLN A 724 -8.28 -24.33 11.47
C GLN A 724 -7.36 -25.16 10.57
N TYR A 725 -6.48 -25.91 11.21
CA TYR A 725 -5.45 -26.74 10.64
C TYR A 725 -5.47 -28.13 11.25
N GLU A 726 -5.02 -29.11 10.49
CA GLU A 726 -4.91 -30.50 10.89
C GLU A 726 -3.54 -31.03 10.45
N MET A 727 -2.85 -31.75 11.33
CA MET A 727 -1.58 -32.40 11.01
C MET A 727 -1.82 -33.85 10.56
N ASP A 728 -2.61 -34.59 11.33
CA ASP A 728 -3.08 -35.96 11.08
C ASP A 728 -4.54 -36.10 11.50
N ALA A 729 -5.23 -37.15 11.04
CA ALA A 729 -6.65 -37.40 11.32
C ALA A 729 -7.00 -37.26 12.82
N GLY A 730 -7.79 -36.24 13.15
CA GLY A 730 -8.26 -35.92 14.50
C GLY A 730 -7.36 -34.98 15.33
N GLN A 731 -6.22 -34.54 14.80
CA GLN A 731 -5.30 -33.62 15.48
C GLN A 731 -5.50 -32.19 14.99
N VAL A 732 -6.54 -31.55 15.52
CA VAL A 732 -6.97 -30.21 15.12
C VAL A 732 -6.24 -29.13 15.92
N CYS A 733 -5.74 -28.11 15.23
CA CYS A 733 -5.20 -26.88 15.82
C CYS A 733 -5.70 -25.66 15.06
N GLY A 734 -5.67 -24.48 15.66
CA GLY A 734 -6.07 -23.27 14.96
C GLY A 734 -5.94 -22.03 15.81
N PHE A 735 -6.35 -20.90 15.24
CA PHE A 735 -6.35 -19.63 15.96
C PHE A 735 -7.54 -18.74 15.57
N GLN A 736 -7.93 -17.87 16.50
CA GLN A 736 -9.04 -16.93 16.36
C GLN A 736 -8.57 -15.50 16.63
N GLN A 737 -9.10 -14.54 15.88
CA GLN A 737 -8.90 -13.10 16.05
C GLN A 737 -10.14 -12.44 16.69
N SER A 738 -9.90 -11.50 17.60
CA SER A 738 -10.90 -10.55 18.09
C SER A 738 -10.32 -9.12 18.20
N TYR A 739 -11.17 -8.11 18.02
CA TYR A 739 -10.79 -6.70 18.08
C TYR A 739 -10.95 -6.14 19.49
N THR A 740 -10.01 -5.31 19.94
CA THR A 740 -10.05 -4.61 21.23
C THR A 740 -9.68 -3.13 21.04
N ASP A 741 -10.04 -2.26 21.99
CA ASP A 741 -9.65 -0.84 21.94
C ASP A 741 -8.11 -0.70 21.91
N GLY A 742 -7.59 -0.38 20.72
CA GLY A 742 -6.16 -0.15 20.48
C GLY A 742 -5.33 -1.35 20.01
N GLY A 743 -5.94 -2.44 19.51
CA GLY A 743 -5.19 -3.56 18.92
C GLY A 743 -6.03 -4.82 18.62
N ILE A 744 -5.36 -5.90 18.22
CA ILE A 744 -6.00 -7.21 17.99
C ILE A 744 -5.57 -8.23 19.06
N GLU A 745 -6.47 -9.16 19.35
CA GLU A 745 -6.22 -10.31 20.20
C GLU A 745 -6.28 -11.58 19.36
N LEU A 746 -5.24 -12.42 19.46
CA LEU A 746 -5.14 -13.70 18.77
C LEU A 746 -5.12 -14.84 19.79
N VAL A 747 -5.98 -15.85 19.63
CA VAL A 747 -6.12 -16.97 20.57
C VAL A 747 -5.88 -18.28 19.84
N LEU A 748 -4.96 -19.11 20.34
CA LEU A 748 -4.77 -20.46 19.83
C LEU A 748 -5.78 -21.42 20.44
N TYR A 749 -6.24 -22.41 19.67
CA TYR A 749 -7.10 -23.49 20.14
C TYR A 749 -6.64 -24.85 19.59
N TYR A 750 -6.95 -25.91 20.33
CA TYR A 750 -6.57 -27.28 20.01
C TYR A 750 -7.75 -28.24 20.21
N GLY A 751 -7.88 -29.27 19.37
CA GLY A 751 -8.89 -30.30 19.54
C GLY A 751 -8.56 -31.30 20.66
N ASP A 752 -9.59 -31.93 21.22
CA ASP A 752 -9.45 -32.96 22.25
C ASP A 752 -8.62 -34.16 21.74
N GLY A 753 -7.52 -34.47 22.43
CA GLY A 753 -6.60 -35.55 22.03
C GLY A 753 -5.38 -35.09 21.20
N THR A 754 -5.24 -33.79 20.90
CA THR A 754 -4.05 -33.24 20.21
C THR A 754 -2.79 -33.41 21.06
N PRO A 755 -1.76 -34.14 20.60
CA PRO A 755 -0.54 -34.37 21.38
C PRO A 755 0.26 -33.10 21.70
N ASP A 756 0.99 -33.09 22.82
CA ASP A 756 1.76 -31.93 23.27
C ASP A 756 2.80 -31.44 22.25
N TYR A 757 3.39 -32.35 21.47
CA TYR A 757 4.36 -31.97 20.44
C TYR A 757 3.72 -31.15 19.31
N VAL A 758 2.46 -31.44 18.94
CA VAL A 758 1.71 -30.70 17.92
C VAL A 758 1.35 -29.31 18.44
N ARG A 759 0.91 -29.22 19.70
CA ARG A 759 0.59 -27.95 20.36
C ARG A 759 1.81 -27.04 20.39
N THR A 760 2.97 -27.60 20.75
CA THR A 760 4.25 -26.90 20.82
C THR A 760 4.71 -26.45 19.43
N MET A 761 4.63 -27.33 18.42
CA MET A 761 5.04 -27.00 17.05
C MET A 761 4.15 -25.90 16.43
N PHE A 762 2.84 -26.01 16.58
CA PHE A 762 1.90 -25.01 16.06
C PHE A 762 2.10 -23.66 16.76
N GLY A 763 2.25 -23.67 18.09
CA GLY A 763 2.55 -22.46 18.87
C GLY A 763 3.88 -21.83 18.49
N GLY A 764 4.92 -22.64 18.27
CA GLY A 764 6.24 -22.17 17.89
C GLY A 764 6.29 -21.52 16.50
N LEU A 765 5.63 -22.11 15.50
CA LEU A 765 5.49 -21.48 14.18
C LEU A 765 4.71 -20.16 14.26
N PHE A 766 3.62 -20.15 15.04
CA PHE A 766 2.81 -18.96 15.26
C PHE A 766 3.62 -17.80 15.87
N GLU A 767 4.40 -18.08 16.91
CA GLU A 767 5.28 -17.12 17.58
C GLU A 767 6.43 -16.65 16.66
N ARG A 768 7.02 -17.55 15.86
CA ARG A 768 8.06 -17.21 14.87
C ARG A 768 7.54 -16.20 13.84
N PHE A 769 6.35 -16.42 13.29
CA PHE A 769 5.76 -15.51 12.31
C PHE A 769 5.38 -14.16 12.91
N LEU A 770 4.92 -14.14 14.16
CA LEU A 770 4.64 -12.91 14.90
C LEU A 770 5.92 -12.10 15.22
N SER A 771 7.00 -12.78 15.61
CA SER A 771 8.27 -12.14 16.02
C SER A 771 9.05 -11.47 14.87
N ARG A 772 8.78 -11.85 13.61
CA ARG A 772 9.41 -11.24 12.42
C ARG A 772 8.90 -9.83 12.11
N ARG A 773 7.84 -9.38 12.78
CA ARG A 773 7.18 -8.08 12.52
C ARG A 773 7.53 -7.05 13.59
N GLU A 774 7.58 -5.78 13.20
CA GLU A 774 7.77 -4.65 14.13
C GLU A 774 6.46 -4.33 14.87
N LEU A 775 6.04 -5.22 15.78
CA LEU A 775 4.79 -5.11 16.53
C LEU A 775 5.05 -5.26 18.04
N ASP A 776 4.24 -4.58 18.86
CA ASP A 776 4.25 -4.76 20.32
C ASP A 776 3.34 -5.93 20.70
N ILE A 777 3.94 -7.04 21.13
CA ILE A 777 3.23 -8.30 21.38
C ILE A 777 3.37 -8.73 22.86
N SER A 778 2.25 -9.03 23.50
CA SER A 778 2.20 -9.58 24.87
C SER A 778 1.55 -10.95 24.88
N ARG A 779 2.22 -11.94 25.46
CA ARG A 779 1.75 -13.32 25.57
C ARG A 779 1.09 -13.58 26.93
N TYR A 780 -0.06 -14.25 26.92
CA TYR A 780 -0.80 -14.67 28.10
C TYR A 780 -1.10 -16.17 28.01
N GLN A 781 -0.52 -16.94 28.93
CA GLN A 781 -0.74 -18.39 29.01
C GLN A 781 -2.10 -18.73 29.65
N SER A 782 -2.70 -19.85 29.25
CA SER A 782 -3.91 -20.35 29.91
C SER A 782 -3.57 -20.90 31.31
N VAL A 783 -4.30 -20.45 32.33
CA VAL A 783 -4.05 -20.81 33.73
C VAL A 783 -5.13 -21.78 34.19
N LYS A 784 -4.73 -23.03 34.45
CA LYS A 784 -5.60 -24.07 35.05
C LYS A 784 -5.47 -24.05 36.57
N CYS A 785 -6.59 -24.16 37.28
CA CYS A 785 -6.60 -24.28 38.73
C CYS A 785 -6.02 -25.64 39.15
N LYS A 786 -5.01 -25.66 40.02
CA LYS A 786 -4.37 -26.90 40.52
C LYS A 786 -5.32 -27.82 41.30
N LYS A 787 -6.45 -27.29 41.79
CA LYS A 787 -7.37 -28.00 42.69
C LYS A 787 -8.58 -28.61 41.97
N CYS A 788 -9.22 -27.86 41.08
CA CYS A 788 -10.40 -28.33 40.34
C CYS A 788 -10.14 -28.58 38.84
N GLY A 789 -8.94 -28.24 38.34
CA GLY A 789 -8.60 -28.38 36.92
C GLY A 789 -9.25 -27.34 35.99
N ALA A 790 -10.19 -26.53 36.49
CA ALA A 790 -10.88 -25.53 35.69
C ALA A 790 -9.94 -24.40 35.21
N SER A 791 -10.04 -24.06 33.94
CA SER A 791 -9.35 -22.92 33.33
C SER A 791 -9.96 -21.62 33.81
N LEU A 792 -9.14 -20.67 34.27
CA LEU A 792 -9.63 -19.34 34.61
C LEU A 792 -10.08 -18.59 33.35
N ALA A 793 -11.21 -17.87 33.46
CA ALA A 793 -11.72 -17.06 32.37
C ALA A 793 -10.68 -16.01 31.91
N ARG A 794 -10.43 -15.97 30.61
CA ARG A 794 -9.43 -15.14 29.93
C ARG A 794 -9.47 -13.66 30.33
N ASN A 795 -10.66 -13.07 30.34
CA ASN A 795 -10.86 -11.65 30.68
C ASN A 795 -10.43 -11.35 32.12
N VAL A 796 -10.61 -12.31 33.03
CA VAL A 796 -10.21 -12.17 34.44
C VAL A 796 -8.70 -12.24 34.58
N VAL A 797 -8.04 -13.16 33.87
CA VAL A 797 -6.57 -13.26 33.88
C VAL A 797 -5.93 -11.97 33.32
N MET A 798 -6.42 -11.48 32.18
CA MET A 798 -5.91 -10.25 31.57
C MET A 798 -6.17 -9.00 32.40
N ASP A 799 -7.34 -8.83 32.99
CA ASP A 799 -7.66 -7.68 33.84
C ASP A 799 -6.79 -7.64 35.11
N GLN A 800 -6.56 -8.80 35.75
CA GLN A 800 -5.69 -8.87 36.94
C GLN A 800 -4.21 -8.61 36.60
N LEU A 801 -3.72 -9.10 35.46
CA LEU A 801 -2.35 -8.84 35.01
C LEU A 801 -2.14 -7.38 34.55
N ASN A 802 -3.12 -6.77 33.87
CA ASN A 802 -3.08 -5.34 33.55
C ASN A 802 -3.08 -4.46 34.82
N LYS A 803 -3.72 -4.93 35.90
CA LYS A 803 -3.69 -4.31 37.24
C LYS A 803 -2.44 -4.64 38.06
N LYS A 804 -1.43 -5.33 37.47
CA LYS A 804 -0.17 -5.76 38.12
C LYS A 804 -0.38 -6.63 39.36
N LYS A 805 -1.36 -7.53 39.34
CA LYS A 805 -1.61 -8.49 40.43
C LYS A 805 -1.13 -9.88 40.04
N ASP A 806 -0.45 -10.56 40.97
CA ASP A 806 0.20 -11.86 40.73
C ASP A 806 -0.71 -13.07 41.01
N PHE A 807 -1.99 -12.84 41.29
CA PHE A 807 -2.94 -13.90 41.62
C PHE A 807 -4.37 -13.55 41.22
N SER A 808 -5.17 -14.58 40.98
CA SER A 808 -6.62 -14.50 40.82
C SER A 808 -7.30 -15.63 41.60
N PHE A 809 -8.60 -15.50 41.88
CA PHE A 809 -9.37 -16.55 42.52
C PHE A 809 -10.09 -17.39 41.47
N CYS A 810 -10.05 -18.71 41.62
CA CYS A 810 -10.81 -19.62 40.77
C CYS A 810 -12.32 -19.42 40.99
N HIS A 811 -13.08 -19.23 39.91
CA HIS A 811 -14.53 -19.02 39.99
C HIS A 811 -15.29 -20.24 40.53
N GLU A 812 -14.79 -21.45 40.30
CA GLU A 812 -15.49 -22.68 40.72
C GLU A 812 -15.19 -23.11 42.15
N CYS A 813 -13.92 -23.03 42.58
CA CYS A 813 -13.51 -23.55 43.89
C CYS A 813 -12.99 -22.49 44.86
N GLY A 814 -12.94 -21.22 44.45
CA GLY A 814 -12.49 -20.10 45.28
C GLY A 814 -10.99 -20.11 45.64
N GLU A 815 -10.22 -21.07 45.12
CA GLU A 815 -8.80 -21.22 45.43
C GLU A 815 -7.97 -20.08 44.84
N LYS A 816 -6.93 -19.65 45.56
CA LYS A 816 -5.99 -18.62 45.09
C LYS A 816 -5.04 -19.23 44.05
N VAL A 817 -5.15 -18.78 42.81
CA VAL A 817 -4.33 -19.24 41.69
C VAL A 817 -3.30 -18.17 41.35
N SER A 818 -2.02 -18.54 41.36
CA SER A 818 -0.91 -17.67 40.95
C SER A 818 -0.95 -17.44 39.43
N LEU A 819 -0.85 -16.19 39.00
CA LEU A 819 -0.79 -15.83 37.58
C LEU A 819 0.67 -15.62 37.14
N PRO A 820 1.09 -16.13 35.98
CA PRO A 820 2.40 -15.82 35.41
C PRO A 820 2.45 -14.35 34.94
N SER A 821 3.61 -13.70 35.05
CA SER A 821 3.81 -12.33 34.54
C SER A 821 3.61 -12.28 33.02
N PRO A 822 3.04 -11.20 32.45
CA PRO A 822 2.94 -11.05 31.01
C PRO A 822 4.35 -10.99 30.42
N GLU A 823 4.68 -11.94 29.56
CA GLU A 823 5.92 -11.96 28.81
C GLU A 823 5.72 -11.06 27.57
N ALA A 824 6.50 -9.98 27.46
CA ALA A 824 6.63 -9.27 26.21
C ALA A 824 7.42 -10.18 25.26
N LEU A 825 6.81 -10.56 24.13
CA LEU A 825 7.53 -11.27 23.09
C LEU A 825 8.53 -10.28 22.47
N THR A 826 9.76 -10.31 22.96
CA THR A 826 10.89 -9.64 22.32
C THR A 826 11.42 -10.54 21.20
N ARG A 827 12.16 -9.98 20.23
CA ARG A 827 12.78 -10.76 19.14
C ARG A 827 13.43 -12.01 19.73
N LEU A 828 13.03 -13.19 19.21
CA LEU A 828 13.53 -14.48 19.68
C LEU A 828 15.06 -14.44 19.72
N SER A 829 15.64 -14.82 20.85
CA SER A 829 17.10 -14.93 20.93
C SER A 829 17.57 -16.10 20.06
N HIS A 830 18.79 -16.01 19.54
CA HIS A 830 19.39 -17.11 18.74
C HIS A 830 19.37 -18.46 19.47
N LYS A 831 19.30 -18.47 20.81
CA LYS A 831 19.16 -19.72 21.60
C LYS A 831 17.75 -20.29 21.55
N GLU A 832 16.73 -19.44 21.56
CA GLU A 832 15.32 -19.86 21.45
C GLU A 832 14.99 -20.29 20.02
N GLU A 833 15.58 -19.64 19.00
CA GLU A 833 15.49 -20.08 17.61
C GLU A 833 16.06 -21.49 17.39
N ILE A 834 17.21 -21.81 18.00
CA ILE A 834 17.79 -23.16 17.94
C ILE A 834 16.84 -24.20 18.55
N VAL A 835 16.20 -23.89 19.69
CA VAL A 835 15.26 -24.81 20.35
C VAL A 835 14.01 -25.04 19.51
N LEU A 836 13.48 -23.98 18.87
CA LEU A 836 12.37 -24.06 17.93
C LEU A 836 12.74 -24.87 16.68
N ASP A 837 13.94 -24.65 16.12
CA ASP A 837 14.44 -25.38 14.95
C ASP A 837 14.69 -26.87 15.27
N GLU A 838 15.19 -27.21 16.47
CA GLU A 838 15.36 -28.59 16.93
C GLU A 838 14.01 -29.32 17.11
N GLN A 839 13.03 -28.66 17.74
CA GLN A 839 11.68 -29.24 17.90
C GLN A 839 10.97 -29.41 16.56
N GLN A 840 11.15 -28.47 15.63
CA GLN A 840 10.62 -28.55 14.27
C GLN A 840 11.29 -29.67 13.46
N ALA A 841 12.61 -29.83 13.57
CA ALA A 841 13.35 -30.90 12.88
C ALA A 841 12.93 -32.30 13.38
N ILE A 842 12.71 -32.47 14.69
CA ILE A 842 12.23 -33.74 15.25
C ILE A 842 10.84 -34.11 14.72
N ALA A 843 9.93 -33.14 14.63
CA ALA A 843 8.58 -33.36 14.10
C ALA A 843 8.60 -33.70 12.60
N GLN A 844 9.39 -32.97 11.79
CA GLN A 844 9.55 -33.25 10.36
C GLN A 844 10.06 -34.68 10.10
N ARG A 845 11.06 -35.12 10.87
CA ARG A 845 11.59 -36.50 10.76
C ARG A 845 10.57 -37.55 11.16
N ARG A 846 9.70 -37.27 12.15
CA ARG A 846 8.60 -38.16 12.54
C ARG A 846 7.56 -38.29 11.41
N THR A 847 7.16 -37.18 10.79
CA THR A 847 6.23 -37.18 9.66
C THR A 847 6.81 -37.92 8.44
N ALA A 848 8.10 -37.71 8.15
CA ALA A 848 8.80 -38.44 7.09
C ALA A 848 8.80 -39.95 7.35
N PHE A 849 9.04 -40.37 8.60
CA PHE A 849 8.97 -41.77 9.03
C PHE A 849 7.57 -42.37 8.84
N GLU A 850 6.51 -41.67 9.26
CA GLU A 850 5.13 -42.17 9.12
C GLU A 850 4.68 -42.23 7.65
N SER A 851 5.05 -41.24 6.82
CA SER A 851 4.84 -41.27 5.38
C SER A 851 5.56 -42.45 4.71
N ALA A 852 6.80 -42.73 5.13
CA ALA A 852 7.57 -43.87 4.65
C ALA A 852 6.88 -45.20 4.99
N LEU A 853 6.31 -45.35 6.18
CA LEU A 853 5.55 -46.55 6.58
C LEU A 853 4.31 -46.76 5.71
N VAL A 854 3.56 -45.70 5.38
CA VAL A 854 2.39 -45.80 4.48
C VAL A 854 2.81 -46.29 3.09
N ARG A 855 3.93 -45.80 2.57
CA ARG A 855 4.47 -46.23 1.27
C ARG A 855 4.93 -47.70 1.30
N VAL A 856 5.57 -48.15 2.37
CA VAL A 856 5.94 -49.56 2.58
C VAL A 856 4.70 -50.46 2.58
N LYS A 857 3.63 -50.05 3.26
CA LYS A 857 2.35 -50.79 3.24
C LYS A 857 1.74 -50.86 1.84
N GLY A 858 1.84 -49.80 1.05
CA GLY A 858 1.47 -49.82 -0.36
C GLY A 858 2.23 -50.88 -1.14
N LEU A 859 3.55 -50.93 -0.98
CA LEU A 859 4.41 -51.92 -1.64
C LEU A 859 4.09 -53.37 -1.24
N LEU A 860 3.72 -53.60 0.02
CA LEU A 860 3.29 -54.92 0.50
C LEU A 860 1.92 -55.34 -0.06
N ARG A 861 0.98 -54.39 -0.21
CA ARG A 861 -0.31 -54.64 -0.87
C ARG A 861 -0.13 -55.03 -2.33
N ASP A 862 0.77 -54.36 -3.05
CA ASP A 862 1.04 -54.65 -4.46
C ASP A 862 1.69 -56.04 -4.67
N ARG A 863 2.39 -56.57 -3.65
CA ARG A 863 2.97 -57.92 -3.65
C ARG A 863 2.00 -59.03 -3.27
N GLY A 864 0.80 -58.71 -2.76
CA GLY A 864 -0.23 -59.69 -2.40
C GLY A 864 0.12 -60.58 -1.19
N GLU A 865 1.05 -60.16 -0.33
CA GLU A 865 1.43 -60.90 0.88
C GLU A 865 0.59 -60.45 2.09
N ASP A 866 -0.43 -61.24 2.46
CA ASP A 866 -1.29 -60.99 3.63
C ASP A 866 -0.71 -61.49 4.97
N LYS A 867 0.50 -62.06 4.98
CA LYS A 867 1.11 -62.62 6.20
C LYS A 867 1.85 -61.54 6.98
N LYS A 868 1.24 -61.08 8.07
CA LYS A 868 1.87 -60.17 9.04
C LYS A 868 3.00 -60.89 9.79
N PRO A 869 4.23 -60.33 9.85
CA PRO A 869 5.30 -60.93 10.63
C PRO A 869 4.96 -60.82 12.13
N THR A 870 5.19 -61.90 12.87
CA THR A 870 5.06 -61.92 14.33
C THR A 870 6.42 -61.73 14.98
N CYS A 871 6.51 -60.81 15.93
CA CYS A 871 7.75 -60.43 16.59
C CYS A 871 7.63 -60.52 18.11
N PHE A 872 8.56 -61.23 18.74
CA PHE A 872 8.70 -61.25 20.21
C PHE A 872 9.79 -60.27 20.65
N ILE A 873 9.50 -59.38 21.60
CA ILE A 873 10.47 -58.42 22.15
C ILE A 873 10.85 -58.86 23.57
N SER A 874 12.10 -59.28 23.73
CA SER A 874 12.77 -59.59 25.00
C SER A 874 13.42 -58.33 25.58
N TYR A 875 13.13 -58.02 26.84
CA TYR A 875 13.68 -56.83 27.52
C TYR A 875 13.74 -56.99 29.04
N ALA A 876 14.60 -56.20 29.70
CA ALA A 876 14.75 -56.25 31.15
C ALA A 876 13.61 -55.52 31.89
N TRP A 877 13.12 -56.11 32.98
CA TRP A 877 12.17 -55.47 33.88
C TRP A 877 12.90 -54.77 35.04
N GLY A 878 12.41 -53.60 35.48
CA GLY A 878 12.96 -52.88 36.64
C GLY A 878 13.55 -51.50 36.34
N ALA A 879 13.64 -51.08 35.07
CA ALA A 879 14.05 -49.74 34.65
C ALA A 879 12.91 -49.03 33.89
N PRO A 880 12.26 -47.98 34.46
CA PRO A 880 11.11 -47.32 33.85
C PRO A 880 11.42 -46.68 32.48
N GLU A 881 12.64 -46.17 32.28
CA GLU A 881 13.07 -45.50 31.05
C GLU A 881 13.19 -46.50 29.89
N HIS A 882 13.83 -47.65 30.11
CA HIS A 882 13.92 -48.71 29.11
C HIS A 882 12.55 -49.31 28.77
N GLN A 883 11.64 -49.39 29.75
CA GLN A 883 10.27 -49.83 29.51
C GLN A 883 9.47 -48.86 28.63
N ARG A 884 9.58 -47.54 28.87
CA ARG A 884 8.93 -46.53 28.02
C ARG A 884 9.45 -46.60 26.58
N TRP A 885 10.76 -46.76 26.41
CA TRP A 885 11.39 -46.90 25.10
C TRP A 885 10.88 -48.14 24.35
N VAL A 886 10.81 -49.30 25.00
CA VAL A 886 10.26 -50.53 24.40
C VAL A 886 8.80 -50.38 24.00
N MET A 887 7.99 -49.68 24.81
CA MET A 887 6.58 -49.43 24.49
C MET A 887 6.43 -48.49 23.28
N GLN A 888 7.31 -47.51 23.13
CA GLN A 888 7.34 -46.64 21.95
C GLN A 888 7.72 -47.40 20.69
N LEU A 889 8.77 -48.23 20.74
CA LEU A 889 9.15 -49.11 19.63
C LEU A 889 8.01 -50.08 19.26
N ALA A 890 7.35 -50.66 20.25
CA ALA A 890 6.22 -51.56 20.02
C ALA A 890 5.03 -50.84 19.36
N LYS A 891 4.79 -49.56 19.70
CA LYS A 891 3.78 -48.75 19.02
C LYS A 891 4.15 -48.52 17.55
N ASP A 892 5.40 -48.15 17.28
CA ASP A 892 5.89 -47.88 15.92
C ASP A 892 5.84 -49.14 15.02
N LEU A 893 6.21 -50.30 15.57
CA LEU A 893 6.13 -51.59 14.87
C LEU A 893 4.68 -52.05 14.63
N ARG A 894 3.76 -51.84 15.58
CA ARG A 894 2.33 -52.11 15.37
C ARG A 894 1.73 -51.21 14.31
N ASN A 895 2.13 -49.94 14.28
CA ASN A 895 1.72 -49.00 13.24
C ASN A 895 2.20 -49.45 11.85
N ALA A 896 3.25 -50.28 11.76
CA ALA A 896 3.72 -50.90 10.54
C ALA A 896 3.04 -52.24 10.18
N ASP A 897 1.95 -52.63 10.87
CA ASP A 897 1.23 -53.92 10.69
C ASP A 897 2.01 -55.18 11.13
N ILE A 898 2.89 -55.05 12.13
CA ILE A 898 3.65 -56.16 12.74
C ILE A 898 2.97 -56.58 14.05
N ASP A 899 2.72 -57.88 14.23
CA ASP A 899 2.13 -58.42 15.46
C ASP A 899 3.20 -58.60 16.54
N ILE A 900 3.01 -57.98 17.71
CA ILE A 900 4.04 -57.91 18.76
C ILE A 900 3.63 -58.62 20.03
N LEU A 901 4.47 -59.56 20.45
CA LEU A 901 4.44 -60.18 21.76
C LEU A 901 5.55 -59.57 22.62
N LEU A 902 5.19 -59.04 23.78
CA LEU A 902 6.15 -58.50 24.75
C LEU A 902 6.52 -59.59 25.75
N ASP A 903 7.75 -59.59 26.24
CA ASP A 903 8.32 -60.48 27.28
C ASP A 903 7.44 -60.66 28.53
N ARG A 904 6.68 -59.61 28.90
CA ARG A 904 5.88 -59.61 30.12
C ARG A 904 4.50 -60.23 29.86
N TRP A 905 4.24 -61.37 30.48
CA TRP A 905 2.90 -61.97 30.55
C TRP A 905 1.95 -61.04 31.32
N ASN A 906 1.00 -60.45 30.62
CA ASN A 906 -0.07 -59.69 31.26
C ASN A 906 -1.15 -60.67 31.75
N VAL A 907 -1.49 -60.60 33.03
CA VAL A 907 -2.56 -61.41 33.64
C VAL A 907 -3.92 -60.89 33.14
N VAL A 908 -4.32 -61.34 31.94
CA VAL A 908 -5.71 -61.22 31.49
C VAL A 908 -6.46 -62.47 31.97
N PRO A 909 -7.62 -62.36 32.64
CA PRO A 909 -8.38 -63.52 33.09
C PRO A 909 -8.68 -64.46 31.92
N GLY A 910 -8.21 -65.72 31.99
CA GLY A 910 -8.40 -66.74 30.95
C GLY A 910 -7.20 -67.02 30.03
N SER A 911 -6.05 -66.37 30.25
CA SER A 911 -4.81 -66.66 29.50
C SER A 911 -4.09 -67.90 30.07
N ASN A 912 -3.74 -68.87 29.21
CA ASN A 912 -3.04 -70.11 29.60
C ASN A 912 -1.52 -69.97 29.32
N LEU A 913 -0.69 -70.15 30.34
CA LEU A 913 0.77 -70.01 30.28
C LEU A 913 1.41 -70.89 29.19
N ASP A 914 0.90 -72.11 28.99
CA ASP A 914 1.43 -73.02 27.97
C ASP A 914 1.18 -72.49 26.56
N ARG A 915 0.00 -71.90 26.33
CA ARG A 915 -0.37 -71.28 25.04
C ARG A 915 0.49 -70.06 24.72
N TYR A 916 0.97 -69.35 25.74
CA TYR A 916 1.91 -68.24 25.58
C TYR A 916 3.28 -68.70 25.15
N ILE A 917 3.76 -69.78 25.79
CA ILE A 917 5.06 -70.35 25.48
C ILE A 917 5.04 -70.92 24.05
N GLU A 918 3.94 -71.54 23.63
CA GLU A 918 3.71 -71.91 22.22
C GLU A 918 3.72 -70.70 21.29
N GLN A 919 3.00 -69.62 21.61
CA GLN A 919 2.99 -68.38 20.82
C GLN A 919 4.37 -67.71 20.72
N ILE A 920 5.14 -67.74 21.81
CA ILE A 920 6.52 -67.28 21.82
C ILE A 920 7.31 -68.14 20.82
N MET A 921 7.28 -69.47 20.95
CA MET A 921 8.01 -70.42 20.10
C MET A 921 7.70 -70.29 18.60
N ASP A 922 6.45 -69.98 18.25
CA ASP A 922 5.96 -69.82 16.86
C ASP A 922 6.28 -68.46 16.22
N THR A 923 6.87 -67.51 16.93
CA THR A 923 7.16 -66.17 16.38
C THR A 923 8.16 -66.18 15.22
N ASN A 924 7.96 -65.34 14.21
CA ASN A 924 8.87 -65.24 13.07
C ASN A 924 10.21 -64.57 13.45
N PHE A 925 10.17 -63.55 14.29
CA PHE A 925 11.35 -62.76 14.69
C PHE A 925 11.42 -62.54 16.21
N VAL A 926 12.64 -62.40 16.72
CA VAL A 926 12.92 -62.12 18.14
C VAL A 926 13.82 -60.91 18.26
N ILE A 927 13.33 -59.82 18.85
CA ILE A 927 14.11 -58.63 19.18
C ILE A 927 14.62 -58.77 20.62
N VAL A 928 15.94 -58.67 20.80
CA VAL A 928 16.57 -58.75 22.13
C VAL A 928 17.12 -57.37 22.49
N VAL A 929 16.52 -56.72 23.48
CA VAL A 929 16.85 -55.34 23.88
C VAL A 929 18.01 -55.35 24.90
N GLY A 930 19.22 -55.17 24.38
CA GLY A 930 20.46 -55.15 25.13
C GLY A 930 20.54 -53.99 26.11
N THR A 931 20.54 -54.34 27.39
CA THR A 931 20.79 -53.46 28.53
C THR A 931 21.59 -54.23 29.58
N PRO A 932 22.37 -53.57 30.46
CA PRO A 932 23.07 -54.26 31.55
C PRO A 932 22.13 -55.06 32.46
N SER A 933 20.90 -54.56 32.63
CA SER A 933 19.82 -55.22 33.37
C SER A 933 19.32 -56.51 32.70
N LEU A 934 19.38 -56.61 31.37
CA LEU A 934 19.00 -57.83 30.63
C LEU A 934 19.99 -58.97 30.92
N LEU A 935 21.28 -58.66 30.97
CA LEU A 935 22.29 -59.67 31.30
C LEU A 935 22.14 -60.18 32.75
N GLN A 936 21.70 -59.31 33.67
CA GLN A 936 21.34 -59.72 35.03
C GLN A 936 20.12 -60.65 35.06
N LYS A 937 19.09 -60.39 34.24
CA LYS A 937 17.93 -61.27 34.04
C LYS A 937 18.37 -62.69 33.70
N TYR A 938 19.27 -62.86 32.72
CA TYR A 938 19.75 -64.17 32.28
C TYR A 938 20.79 -64.84 33.19
N LYS A 939 21.54 -64.07 34.00
CA LYS A 939 22.51 -64.62 34.97
C LYS A 939 21.86 -65.08 36.28
N SER A 940 20.71 -64.51 36.63
CA SER A 940 19.95 -64.94 37.80
C SER A 940 19.42 -66.36 37.59
N THR A 941 19.69 -67.31 38.51
CA THR A 941 19.04 -68.63 38.55
C THR A 941 17.56 -68.46 38.90
N THR A 942 16.76 -68.03 37.93
CA THR A 942 15.34 -67.76 38.07
C THR A 942 14.54 -69.04 37.80
N THR A 943 13.54 -69.30 38.64
CA THR A 943 12.58 -70.42 38.54
C THR A 943 11.43 -70.12 37.58
N ASP A 944 11.49 -69.01 36.82
CA ASP A 944 10.41 -68.57 35.93
C ASP A 944 10.42 -69.39 34.63
N PRO A 945 9.34 -70.14 34.32
CA PRO A 945 9.24 -70.94 33.11
C PRO A 945 9.30 -70.11 31.82
N VAL A 946 8.88 -68.83 31.84
CA VAL A 946 8.91 -67.94 30.65
C VAL A 946 10.34 -67.55 30.30
N VAL A 947 11.13 -67.15 31.30
CA VAL A 947 12.54 -66.77 31.12
C VAL A 947 13.37 -67.97 30.66
N LYS A 948 13.03 -69.18 31.13
CA LYS A 948 13.67 -70.43 30.69
C LYS A 948 13.33 -70.76 29.23
N ALA A 949 12.07 -70.63 28.84
CA ALA A 949 11.62 -70.86 27.46
C ALA A 949 12.21 -69.83 26.49
N GLU A 950 12.26 -68.56 26.89
CA GLU A 950 12.93 -67.47 26.16
C GLU A 950 14.41 -67.79 25.90
N LEU A 951 15.15 -68.17 26.95
CA LEU A 951 16.57 -68.49 26.85
C LEU A 951 16.81 -69.75 26.00
N GLU A 952 15.91 -70.74 26.07
CA GLU A 952 15.97 -71.94 25.24
C GLU A 952 15.73 -71.62 23.75
N MET A 953 14.74 -70.78 23.45
CA MET A 953 14.47 -70.33 22.09
C MET A 953 15.63 -69.52 21.50
N VAL A 954 16.11 -68.52 22.24
CA VAL A 954 17.22 -67.66 21.80
C VAL A 954 18.45 -68.53 21.53
N ASN A 955 18.79 -69.47 22.42
CA ASN A 955 19.91 -70.38 22.22
C ASN A 955 19.70 -71.36 21.04
N MET A 956 18.47 -71.88 20.84
CA MET A 956 18.14 -72.78 19.74
C MET A 956 18.32 -72.09 18.38
N ARG A 957 17.80 -70.87 18.23
CA ARG A 957 17.90 -70.08 17.00
C ARG A 957 19.32 -69.55 16.74
N LEU A 958 20.09 -69.25 17.80
CA LEU A 958 21.52 -68.87 17.68
C LEU A 958 22.44 -70.03 17.26
N ARG A 959 22.15 -71.28 17.65
CA ARG A 959 22.97 -72.45 17.28
C ARG A 959 22.78 -72.92 15.84
N GLN A 960 21.61 -72.66 15.23
CA GLN A 960 21.30 -73.03 13.85
C GLN A 960 21.58 -71.86 12.88
N THR A 961 22.82 -71.39 12.84
CA THR A 961 23.26 -70.19 12.11
C THR A 961 22.89 -70.19 10.62
N ASN A 962 22.88 -71.35 9.95
CA ASN A 962 22.58 -71.47 8.52
C ASN A 962 21.07 -71.49 8.16
N LYS A 963 20.16 -71.67 9.13
CA LYS A 963 18.69 -71.74 8.88
C LYS A 963 17.88 -70.64 9.55
N TYR A 964 18.25 -70.21 10.76
CA TYR A 964 17.48 -69.26 11.55
C TYR A 964 18.29 -68.07 12.07
N GLY A 965 19.57 -67.96 11.72
CA GLY A 965 20.47 -66.90 12.20
C GLY A 965 20.00 -65.46 11.88
N HIS A 966 19.12 -65.29 10.89
CA HIS A 966 18.55 -63.99 10.52
C HIS A 966 17.27 -63.61 11.28
N THR A 967 16.76 -64.47 12.17
CA THR A 967 15.49 -64.28 12.89
C THR A 967 15.64 -63.62 14.26
N ILE A 968 16.87 -63.50 14.78
CA ILE A 968 17.17 -62.77 16.02
C ILE A 968 17.78 -61.41 15.67
N LEU A 969 17.24 -60.35 16.28
CA LEU A 969 17.66 -58.97 16.12
C LEU A 969 18.09 -58.41 17.49
N PRO A 970 19.37 -58.53 17.88
CA PRO A 970 19.86 -57.93 19.12
C PRO A 970 20.07 -56.43 18.91
N ILE A 971 19.42 -55.63 19.74
CA ILE A 971 19.41 -54.17 19.65
C ILE A 971 20.04 -53.57 20.89
N LEU A 972 21.08 -52.76 20.73
CA LEU A 972 21.73 -52.09 21.86
C LEU A 972 21.01 -50.77 22.15
N VAL A 973 20.46 -50.65 23.37
CA VAL A 973 19.81 -49.41 23.85
C VAL A 973 20.68 -48.71 24.88
N ASP A 974 21.33 -49.48 25.75
CA ASP A 974 22.14 -48.94 26.85
C ASP A 974 23.31 -49.88 27.20
N GLY A 975 24.41 -49.33 27.73
CA GLY A 975 25.64 -50.06 28.11
C GLY A 975 26.53 -50.50 26.95
N ASP A 976 27.66 -51.15 27.25
CA ASP A 976 28.57 -51.70 26.23
C ASP A 976 28.11 -53.08 25.75
N ILE A 977 28.44 -53.45 24.51
CA ILE A 977 28.07 -54.74 23.89
C ILE A 977 28.41 -55.94 24.81
N ASN A 978 29.56 -55.87 25.49
CA ASN A 978 30.03 -56.92 26.40
C ASN A 978 29.25 -57.00 27.72
N ALA A 979 28.65 -55.89 28.15
CA ALA A 979 27.90 -55.78 29.40
C ALA A 979 26.38 -55.99 29.21
N SER A 980 25.88 -55.82 27.99
CA SER A 980 24.44 -55.81 27.68
C SER A 980 23.93 -57.10 27.01
N PHE A 981 24.81 -57.97 26.52
CA PHE A 981 24.43 -59.22 25.84
C PHE A 981 25.24 -60.45 26.30
N PRO A 982 24.67 -61.67 26.21
CA PRO A 982 25.40 -62.93 26.36
C PRO A 982 26.49 -63.12 25.29
N PRO A 983 27.60 -63.86 25.56
CA PRO A 983 28.73 -64.02 24.62
C PRO A 983 28.36 -64.47 23.20
N GLN A 984 27.25 -65.19 23.05
CA GLN A 984 26.76 -65.72 21.79
C GLN A 984 26.00 -64.66 20.94
N ALA A 985 25.40 -63.65 21.59
CA ALA A 985 24.67 -62.55 20.93
C ALA A 985 25.56 -61.33 20.64
N GLN A 986 26.73 -61.22 21.29
CA GLN A 986 27.68 -60.11 21.13
C GLN A 986 28.20 -59.94 19.69
N LYS A 987 28.33 -61.03 18.92
CA LYS A 987 28.79 -60.99 17.51
C LYS A 987 27.68 -60.70 16.49
N LEU A 988 26.43 -60.53 16.93
CA LEU A 988 25.25 -60.42 16.07
C LEU A 988 24.48 -59.10 16.24
N VAL A 989 25.01 -58.14 17.02
CA VAL A 989 24.34 -56.85 17.29
C VAL A 989 23.91 -56.21 15.97
N TYR A 990 22.60 -56.01 15.84
CA TYR A 990 21.96 -55.58 14.60
C TYR A 990 21.96 -54.05 14.47
N VAL A 991 21.61 -53.33 15.54
CA VAL A 991 21.49 -51.86 15.54
C VAL A 991 21.87 -51.28 16.91
N ASP A 992 22.52 -50.11 16.90
CA ASP A 992 22.89 -49.33 18.08
C ASP A 992 22.07 -48.02 18.17
N PHE A 993 21.15 -47.96 19.13
CA PHE A 993 20.23 -46.84 19.34
C PHE A 993 20.78 -45.75 20.27
N LYS A 994 22.08 -45.77 20.62
CA LYS A 994 22.69 -44.71 21.44
C LYS A 994 22.67 -43.33 20.77
N GLN A 995 22.61 -43.27 19.44
CA GLN A 995 22.54 -42.01 18.69
C GLN A 995 21.08 -41.62 18.42
N ILE A 996 20.54 -40.71 19.23
CA ILE A 996 19.15 -40.22 19.12
C ILE A 996 18.84 -39.67 17.71
N ASN A 997 19.82 -39.06 17.04
CA ASN A 997 19.65 -38.49 15.69
C ASN A 997 19.38 -39.53 14.59
N GLN A 998 19.63 -40.81 14.85
CA GLN A 998 19.38 -41.90 13.89
C GLN A 998 18.14 -42.74 14.25
N TYR A 999 17.38 -42.32 15.29
CA TYR A 999 16.27 -43.09 15.81
C TYR A 999 15.18 -43.38 14.77
N PHE A 1000 14.96 -42.57 13.73
CA PHE A 1000 13.89 -42.86 12.74
C PHE A 1000 14.36 -43.79 11.61
N VAL A 1001 15.62 -43.69 11.20
CA VAL A 1001 16.20 -44.53 10.15
C VAL A 1001 16.36 -45.98 10.62
N GLN A 1002 16.76 -46.17 11.88
CA GLN A 1002 17.08 -47.46 12.46
C GLN A 1002 15.88 -48.44 12.60
N PRO A 1003 14.71 -48.03 13.14
CA PRO A 1003 13.48 -48.81 13.14
C PRO A 1003 12.93 -49.00 11.73
N PHE A 1004 13.08 -48.03 10.83
CA PHE A 1004 12.63 -48.17 9.44
C PHE A 1004 13.38 -49.30 8.73
N ASP A 1005 14.71 -49.35 8.88
CA ASP A 1005 15.56 -50.43 8.36
C ASP A 1005 15.23 -51.78 9.01
N MET A 1006 14.87 -51.76 10.28
CA MET A 1006 14.40 -52.95 10.98
C MET A 1006 13.06 -53.43 10.40
N ILE A 1007 12.09 -52.54 10.17
CA ILE A 1007 10.80 -52.86 9.56
C ILE A 1007 11.01 -53.41 8.14
N TRP A 1008 11.88 -52.78 7.35
CA TRP A 1008 12.25 -53.24 6.01
C TRP A 1008 12.76 -54.69 6.02
N ARG A 1009 13.59 -55.03 7.01
CA ARG A 1009 14.10 -56.39 7.21
C ARG A 1009 13.06 -57.37 7.72
N LEU A 1010 12.18 -56.96 8.63
CA LEU A 1010 11.10 -57.80 9.18
C LEU A 1010 10.11 -58.24 8.09
N PHE A 1011 9.95 -57.43 7.04
CA PHE A 1011 9.19 -57.77 5.84
C PHE A 1011 10.01 -58.47 4.74
N ASN A 1012 11.27 -58.87 5.01
CA ASN A 1012 12.17 -59.52 4.05
C ASN A 1012 12.32 -58.78 2.70
N LEU A 1013 12.28 -57.44 2.72
CA LEU A 1013 12.45 -56.64 1.52
C LEU A 1013 13.94 -56.52 1.12
N PRO A 1014 14.28 -56.53 -0.18
CA PRO A 1014 15.66 -56.38 -0.63
C PRO A 1014 16.18 -54.97 -0.29
N PHE A 1015 17.43 -54.91 0.20
CA PHE A 1015 18.08 -53.65 0.58
C PHE A 1015 18.60 -52.84 -0.63
N ASP A 1016 18.64 -53.44 -1.83
CA ASP A 1016 19.08 -52.77 -3.07
C ASP A 1016 17.93 -52.02 -3.80
N HIS A 1017 16.80 -51.81 -3.13
CA HIS A 1017 15.62 -51.19 -3.75
C HIS A 1017 15.80 -49.65 -3.81
N PRO A 1018 15.61 -49.00 -4.97
CA PRO A 1018 15.88 -47.56 -5.14
C PRO A 1018 15.05 -46.65 -4.20
N MET A 1019 13.84 -47.10 -3.84
CA MET A 1019 12.96 -46.41 -2.89
C MET A 1019 13.52 -46.37 -1.45
N LEU A 1020 14.42 -47.28 -1.07
CA LEU A 1020 14.99 -47.33 0.28
C LEU A 1020 15.92 -46.14 0.53
N GLU A 1021 16.77 -45.80 -0.43
CA GLU A 1021 17.69 -44.65 -0.30
C GLU A 1021 16.95 -43.32 -0.28
N GLU A 1022 15.90 -43.16 -1.11
CA GLU A 1022 15.03 -41.98 -1.13
C GLU A 1022 14.33 -41.77 0.23
N LEU A 1023 13.78 -42.84 0.82
CA LEU A 1023 13.09 -42.78 2.10
C LEU A 1023 14.05 -42.59 3.29
N ARG A 1024 15.26 -43.14 3.22
CA ARG A 1024 16.30 -42.87 4.23
C ARG A 1024 16.77 -41.42 4.21
N ALA A 1025 16.92 -40.84 3.01
CA ALA A 1025 17.33 -39.45 2.84
C ALA A 1025 16.32 -38.48 3.48
N SER A 1026 15.02 -38.71 3.31
CA SER A 1026 13.97 -37.84 3.84
C SER A 1026 13.84 -37.89 5.37
N MET A 1027 14.29 -38.96 6.04
CA MET A 1027 14.29 -39.09 7.50
C MET A 1027 15.60 -38.64 8.17
N SER A 1028 16.66 -38.45 7.38
CA SER A 1028 18.00 -38.06 7.87
C SER A 1028 18.35 -36.59 7.64
N SER A 1029 17.72 -35.94 6.65
CA SER A 1029 17.62 -34.48 6.55
C SER A 1029 16.84 -33.94 7.76
#